data_AF-A0A673WPF5-F1
#
_entry.id   AF-A0A673WPF5-F1
#
_cell.length_a   1.000
_cell.length_b   1.000
_cell.length_c   1.000
_cell.angle_alpha   90.00
_cell.angle_beta   90.00
_cell.angle_gamma   90.00
#
_symmetry.space_group_name_H-M   'P 1'
#
loop_
_entity.id
_entity.type
_entity.pdbx_description
1 polymer ?
#
loop_
_entity_poly.entity_id
_entity_poly.type
_entity_poly.pdbx_seq_one_letter_code
_entity_poly.pdbx_strand_id
1 'polypeptide(L)'
;MLSPCSLLCRLATLLCVWALCQAQLDTKLPPGTPIIQLRLAGDKHKHYEGRVEVNYNGEWGTVCDDDFSIHAANVVCRELGYVEAVSWSPSSKYGKGEGRIWLDNVHCSGLERTLAQCESNGFGVSDCKHSEDVGVVCSQRRIPGFKFISTLTDNVESLNVQVEDVRIRAISSQRKRVPMTEGYLEVKDGGKWRQICDLEWTEMNSRVICGMYGFPGEKRYNTKVYNLLSKRRKKNYWGFGVNCTGNEASLHGCKLGHKVELRRNATCDKGLPVVVNCVPGRAFAPSHAQGFSKAYKVEQPLVRLRGGANIGEGRVEVLKNGEWGTVCDDSWNLKAATVVCRELGFGSAKEALAGGKLGQGMGPVHMNEVKCSGFEKSLTECYFNRDALGCSHEEDAAVRCNVPAMGFQNRLRLSGGRNPFEGRVEVLAEKNGSLVWGTVCSDSWGTIEATVVCRQLGLGFANNAFQETWYWPGDVSADDVVMSGVRCSGTEMTLAQCLHHGKHLDCPRGGGRFAAGVSCSETAPDLVLNAQVVEHTTYLEDRPMYILQCANEEHCLSSSAAAATSSSYRRLLRFSSQIHNNGLTDFRPRAAHHSWIWHECHRHYHSMEVFTHYDLLSLNGTKVAEGHKASFCLEDTQCEEGIEKRYECANFGQQGITVGCWDTYRHDIDCQWIDVTDVVPGDYIFQVVINPNFEVAESDYTNNVMKCRCRYDGHRIWMYNCYIGGSVSSESEESSFRGLMNNQLGHR
;
A
#
# COMPACT_ATOMS: atom_id res chain seq x y z
N MET A 1 -28.94 -10.40 -58.10
CA MET A 1 -29.04 -8.93 -58.29
C MET A 1 -29.26 -8.31 -56.91
N LEU A 2 -28.19 -7.84 -56.27
CA LEU A 2 -28.26 -7.17 -54.96
C LEU A 2 -28.31 -5.66 -55.19
N SER A 3 -29.26 -5.00 -54.52
CA SER A 3 -29.64 -3.60 -54.70
C SER A 3 -28.46 -2.62 -54.43
N PRO A 4 -28.29 -1.56 -55.26
CA PRO A 4 -27.18 -0.60 -55.17
C PRO A 4 -27.15 0.23 -53.86
N CYS A 5 -28.20 0.16 -53.04
CA CYS A 5 -28.27 0.87 -51.76
C CYS A 5 -27.40 0.23 -50.66
N SER A 6 -27.07 -1.06 -50.75
CA SER A 6 -26.29 -1.76 -49.71
C SER A 6 -24.78 -1.53 -49.81
N LEU A 7 -24.27 -1.23 -51.01
CA LEU A 7 -22.84 -0.94 -51.22
C LEU A 7 -22.46 0.46 -50.73
N LEU A 8 -23.33 1.46 -50.93
CA LEU A 8 -23.14 2.84 -50.46
C LEU A 8 -23.13 2.93 -48.93
N CYS A 9 -23.96 2.14 -48.26
CA CYS A 9 -24.02 2.10 -46.79
C CYS A 9 -22.79 1.42 -46.16
N ARG A 10 -22.19 0.44 -46.85
CA ARG A 10 -20.93 -0.20 -46.42
C ARG A 10 -19.70 0.67 -46.64
N LEU A 11 -19.67 1.47 -47.70
CA LEU A 11 -18.58 2.45 -47.94
C LEU A 11 -18.65 3.63 -46.96
N ALA A 12 -19.84 4.12 -46.62
CA ALA A 12 -20.01 5.18 -45.62
C ALA A 12 -19.60 4.75 -44.20
N THR A 13 -19.89 3.49 -43.83
CA THR A 13 -19.48 2.94 -42.52
C THR A 13 -17.97 2.66 -42.46
N LEU A 14 -17.34 2.21 -43.54
CA LEU A 14 -15.87 2.06 -43.60
C LEU A 14 -15.14 3.41 -43.57
N LEU A 15 -15.67 4.46 -44.20
CA LEU A 15 -15.11 5.82 -44.13
C LEU A 15 -15.30 6.46 -42.74
N CYS A 16 -16.45 6.22 -42.07
CA CYS A 16 -16.66 6.65 -40.68
C CYS A 16 -15.72 5.91 -39.70
N VAL A 17 -15.48 4.62 -39.90
CA VAL A 17 -14.54 3.85 -39.06
C VAL A 17 -13.09 4.27 -39.32
N TRP A 18 -12.72 4.69 -40.54
CA TRP A 18 -11.40 5.27 -40.81
C TRP A 18 -11.23 6.67 -40.19
N ALA A 19 -12.28 7.52 -40.23
CA ALA A 19 -12.26 8.84 -39.59
C ALA A 19 -12.27 8.76 -38.05
N LEU A 20 -12.97 7.77 -37.47
CA LEU A 20 -12.97 7.51 -36.02
C LEU A 20 -11.68 6.83 -35.53
N CYS A 21 -10.95 6.13 -36.41
CA CYS A 21 -9.67 5.50 -36.08
C CYS A 21 -8.46 6.44 -36.25
N GLN A 22 -8.64 7.64 -36.84
CA GLN A 22 -7.64 8.71 -36.83
C GLN A 22 -7.75 9.67 -35.64
N ALA A 23 -8.77 9.53 -34.78
CA ALA A 23 -8.84 10.22 -33.49
C ALA A 23 -8.01 9.50 -32.41
N GLN A 24 -6.79 9.06 -32.76
CA GLN A 24 -5.76 8.79 -31.77
C GLN A 24 -5.02 10.09 -31.48
N LEU A 25 -5.46 10.76 -30.42
CA LEU A 25 -4.64 11.48 -29.45
C LEU A 25 -3.41 12.23 -30.02
N ASP A 26 -3.64 13.28 -30.79
CA ASP A 26 -2.63 14.32 -30.99
C ASP A 26 -2.37 14.99 -29.64
N THR A 27 -1.23 14.68 -29.05
CA THR A 27 -0.81 15.16 -27.72
C THR A 27 -0.18 16.55 -27.75
N LYS A 28 -0.17 17.22 -28.91
CA LYS A 28 0.48 18.53 -29.07
C LYS A 28 -0.50 19.68 -28.84
N LEU A 29 -0.12 20.62 -27.96
CA LEU A 29 -0.82 21.90 -27.80
C LEU A 29 -0.80 22.68 -29.13
N PRO A 30 -1.79 23.55 -29.39
CA PRO A 30 -1.76 24.44 -30.55
C PRO A 30 -0.46 25.26 -30.58
N PRO A 31 0.21 25.37 -31.74
CA PRO A 31 1.45 26.13 -31.86
C PRO A 31 1.22 27.60 -31.46
N GLY A 32 2.02 28.08 -30.50
CA GLY A 32 1.90 29.44 -29.94
C GLY A 32 1.24 29.53 -28.56
N THR A 33 0.74 28.41 -28.00
CA THR A 33 0.20 28.41 -26.62
C THR A 33 1.33 28.63 -25.60
N PRO A 34 1.24 29.63 -24.72
CA PRO A 34 2.22 29.85 -23.65
C PRO A 34 2.31 28.64 -22.71
N ILE A 35 3.54 28.28 -22.34
CA ILE A 35 3.81 27.21 -21.37
C ILE A 35 3.70 27.79 -19.96
N ILE A 36 2.85 27.17 -19.13
CA ILE A 36 2.65 27.57 -17.74
C ILE A 36 2.70 26.36 -16.79
N GLN A 37 2.94 26.61 -15.50
CA GLN A 37 2.65 25.67 -14.42
C GLN A 37 1.68 26.30 -13.43
N LEU A 38 0.83 25.47 -12.82
CA LEU A 38 -0.11 25.91 -11.79
C LEU A 38 0.26 25.35 -10.42
N ARG A 39 -0.06 26.09 -9.36
CA ARG A 39 -0.11 25.60 -7.97
C ARG A 39 -1.24 26.27 -7.20
N LEU A 40 -1.67 25.62 -6.13
CA LEU A 40 -2.55 26.20 -5.11
C LEU A 40 -1.72 26.62 -3.90
N ALA A 41 -1.71 27.91 -3.59
CA ALA A 41 -0.90 28.53 -2.54
C ALA A 41 -1.76 29.34 -1.55
N GLY A 42 -1.12 29.99 -0.58
CA GLY A 42 -1.78 30.82 0.43
C GLY A 42 -2.24 30.04 1.66
N ASP A 43 -3.12 30.67 2.44
CA ASP A 43 -3.63 30.18 3.72
C ASP A 43 -4.69 29.07 3.50
N LYS A 44 -4.24 27.92 3.01
CA LYS A 44 -5.08 26.76 2.71
C LYS A 44 -5.09 25.77 3.88
N HIS A 45 -6.26 25.17 4.15
CA HIS A 45 -6.39 24.08 5.12
C HIS A 45 -6.30 22.70 4.47
N LYS A 46 -6.62 22.61 3.17
CA LYS A 46 -6.61 21.34 2.43
C LYS A 46 -5.78 21.46 1.16
N HIS A 47 -5.15 20.36 0.74
CA HIS A 47 -4.23 20.37 -0.41
C HIS A 47 -4.93 20.61 -1.77
N TYR A 48 -6.25 20.46 -1.84
CA TYR A 48 -7.08 20.66 -3.03
C TYR A 48 -7.80 22.02 -3.07
N GLU A 49 -7.43 22.94 -2.18
CA GLU A 49 -7.91 24.31 -2.21
C GLU A 49 -6.75 25.30 -2.06
N GLY A 50 -6.96 26.53 -2.52
CA GLY A 50 -6.00 27.62 -2.34
C GLY A 50 -6.10 28.69 -3.43
N ARG A 51 -5.29 29.74 -3.28
CA ARG A 51 -5.09 30.78 -4.29
C ARG A 51 -4.41 30.19 -5.52
N VAL A 52 -4.90 30.52 -6.71
CA VAL A 52 -4.33 30.06 -7.98
C VAL A 52 -3.09 30.89 -8.30
N GLU A 53 -1.96 30.21 -8.42
CA GLU A 53 -0.71 30.84 -8.88
C GLU A 53 -0.21 30.16 -10.15
N VAL A 54 0.28 30.97 -11.08
CA VAL A 54 0.79 30.60 -12.39
C VAL A 54 2.28 30.89 -12.44
N ASN A 55 3.09 29.93 -12.87
CA ASN A 55 4.48 30.15 -13.22
C ASN A 55 4.57 30.40 -14.73
N TYR A 56 4.94 31.60 -15.10
CA TYR A 56 5.14 31.99 -16.50
C TYR A 56 6.53 32.62 -16.65
N ASN A 57 7.31 32.15 -17.63
CA ASN A 57 8.71 32.56 -17.85
C ASN A 57 9.63 32.47 -16.60
N GLY A 58 9.37 31.52 -15.70
CA GLY A 58 10.19 31.25 -14.53
C GLY A 58 9.87 32.10 -13.29
N GLU A 59 8.84 32.93 -13.36
CA GLU A 59 8.36 33.77 -12.26
C GLU A 59 6.91 33.38 -11.89
N TRP A 60 6.66 33.16 -10.59
CA TRP A 60 5.32 32.91 -10.06
C TRP A 60 4.55 34.22 -9.92
N GLY A 61 3.27 34.16 -10.27
CA GLY A 61 2.32 35.27 -10.09
C GLY A 61 0.89 34.75 -9.94
N THR A 62 -0.07 35.62 -9.69
CA THR A 62 -1.46 35.26 -9.38
C THR A 62 -2.39 35.38 -10.58
N VAL A 63 -3.66 35.01 -10.38
CA VAL A 63 -4.75 35.15 -11.36
C VAL A 63 -5.85 36.00 -10.74
N CYS A 64 -6.36 36.98 -11.47
CA CYS A 64 -7.47 37.82 -11.03
C CYS A 64 -8.81 37.06 -11.06
N ASP A 65 -9.75 37.44 -10.19
CA ASP A 65 -11.09 36.90 -10.11
C ASP A 65 -12.10 37.53 -11.10
N ASP A 66 -11.73 38.62 -11.77
CA ASP A 66 -12.52 39.26 -12.83
C ASP A 66 -12.78 38.30 -14.01
N ASP A 67 -14.06 38.20 -14.39
CA ASP A 67 -14.64 37.24 -15.34
C ASP A 67 -14.28 35.76 -15.11
N PHE A 68 -13.67 35.44 -13.96
CA PHE A 68 -13.31 34.07 -13.59
C PHE A 68 -14.58 33.27 -13.29
N SER A 69 -14.64 32.03 -13.78
CA SER A 69 -15.84 31.20 -13.64
C SER A 69 -15.50 29.78 -13.19
N ILE A 70 -16.54 29.02 -12.85
CA ILE A 70 -16.38 27.60 -12.51
C ILE A 70 -15.79 26.78 -13.68
N HIS A 71 -15.95 27.23 -14.92
CA HIS A 71 -15.33 26.61 -16.08
C HIS A 71 -13.80 26.80 -16.06
N ALA A 72 -13.32 27.99 -15.71
CA ALA A 72 -11.89 28.25 -15.51
C ALA A 72 -11.35 27.45 -14.31
N ALA A 73 -12.10 27.39 -13.22
CA ALA A 73 -11.75 26.55 -12.07
C ALA A 73 -11.61 25.06 -12.45
N ASN A 74 -12.52 24.54 -13.30
CA ASN A 74 -12.45 23.16 -13.81
C ASN A 74 -11.17 22.91 -14.61
N VAL A 75 -10.74 23.87 -15.43
CA VAL A 75 -9.47 23.79 -16.17
C VAL A 75 -8.29 23.75 -15.19
N VAL A 76 -8.25 24.65 -14.19
CA VAL A 76 -7.22 24.68 -13.14
C VAL A 76 -7.16 23.34 -12.40
N CYS A 77 -8.29 22.83 -11.93
CA CYS A 77 -8.35 21.59 -11.18
C CYS A 77 -7.93 20.38 -12.02
N ARG A 78 -8.34 20.31 -13.29
CA ARG A 78 -7.91 19.25 -14.21
C ARG A 78 -6.43 19.32 -14.53
N GLU A 79 -5.89 20.53 -14.74
CA GLU A 79 -4.47 20.77 -14.98
C GLU A 79 -3.61 20.43 -13.76
N LEU A 80 -4.17 20.54 -12.55
CA LEU A 80 -3.58 20.08 -11.29
C LEU A 80 -3.83 18.59 -10.96
N GLY A 81 -4.51 17.86 -11.84
CA GLY A 81 -4.74 16.41 -11.72
C GLY A 81 -5.96 16.00 -10.90
N TYR A 82 -6.86 16.91 -10.59
CA TYR A 82 -8.17 16.62 -10.00
C TYR A 82 -9.22 16.39 -11.09
N VAL A 83 -10.29 15.65 -10.77
CA VAL A 83 -11.33 15.33 -11.75
C VAL A 83 -12.10 16.58 -12.17
N GLU A 84 -12.40 17.47 -11.23
CA GLU A 84 -13.25 18.65 -11.43
C GLU A 84 -13.02 19.69 -10.32
N ALA A 85 -13.54 20.91 -10.53
CA ALA A 85 -13.65 21.94 -9.50
C ALA A 85 -15.00 21.82 -8.77
N VAL A 86 -14.95 21.93 -7.45
CA VAL A 86 -16.14 21.98 -6.58
C VAL A 86 -16.65 23.42 -6.48
N SER A 87 -15.74 24.39 -6.31
CA SER A 87 -16.08 25.81 -6.25
C SER A 87 -14.87 26.69 -6.55
N TRP A 88 -15.09 27.99 -6.69
CA TRP A 88 -14.05 29.00 -6.71
C TRP A 88 -14.44 30.15 -5.77
N SER A 89 -13.47 30.98 -5.39
CA SER A 89 -13.66 32.06 -4.42
C SER A 89 -12.96 33.34 -4.90
N PRO A 90 -13.68 34.46 -4.99
CA PRO A 90 -13.10 35.76 -5.30
C PRO A 90 -12.37 36.37 -4.09
N SER A 91 -11.80 37.55 -4.32
CA SER A 91 -11.37 38.51 -3.32
C SER A 91 -10.30 38.00 -2.35
N SER A 92 -9.34 37.21 -2.87
CA SER A 92 -8.18 36.73 -2.11
C SER A 92 -8.52 35.99 -0.82
N LYS A 93 -9.55 35.13 -0.87
CA LYS A 93 -9.99 34.31 0.27
C LYS A 93 -8.85 33.56 0.97
N TYR A 94 -7.89 33.05 0.22
CA TYR A 94 -6.73 32.31 0.73
C TYR A 94 -5.49 33.21 0.97
N GLY A 95 -5.73 34.49 1.25
CA GLY A 95 -4.70 35.50 1.40
C GLY A 95 -4.32 36.15 0.05
N LYS A 96 -3.74 37.35 0.13
CA LYS A 96 -3.22 38.09 -1.03
C LYS A 96 -1.92 37.47 -1.51
N GLY A 97 -1.74 37.35 -2.81
CA GLY A 97 -0.44 37.02 -3.40
C GLY A 97 0.51 38.20 -3.42
N GLU A 98 1.69 37.95 -3.97
CA GLU A 98 2.76 38.94 -4.15
C GLU A 98 3.31 38.86 -5.57
N GLY A 99 3.83 39.98 -6.07
CA GLY A 99 4.49 40.03 -7.38
C GLY A 99 3.53 40.39 -8.52
N ARG A 100 3.60 39.64 -9.63
CA ARG A 100 2.80 39.92 -10.82
C ARG A 100 1.44 39.23 -10.76
N ILE A 101 0.41 39.85 -11.32
CA ILE A 101 -0.84 39.20 -11.68
C ILE A 101 -0.69 38.78 -13.15
N TRP A 102 -0.61 37.48 -13.40
CA TRP A 102 -0.30 36.96 -14.74
C TRP A 102 -1.52 36.92 -15.64
N LEU A 103 -2.70 36.64 -15.11
CA LEU A 103 -3.89 36.45 -15.92
C LEU A 103 -5.06 37.24 -15.32
N ASP A 104 -5.84 37.81 -16.22
CA ASP A 104 -6.97 38.69 -15.94
C ASP A 104 -8.04 38.52 -17.03
N ASN A 105 -9.31 38.70 -16.66
CA ASN A 105 -10.50 38.39 -17.45
C ASN A 105 -10.46 36.97 -18.06
N VAL A 106 -10.23 35.97 -17.22
CA VAL A 106 -9.98 34.59 -17.69
C VAL A 106 -11.27 33.87 -18.06
N HIS A 107 -11.53 33.75 -19.36
CA HIS A 107 -12.70 33.06 -19.91
C HIS A 107 -12.35 31.69 -20.50
N CYS A 108 -12.89 30.63 -19.89
CA CYS A 108 -12.71 29.25 -20.33
C CYS A 108 -14.07 28.59 -20.64
N SER A 109 -14.09 27.68 -21.62
CA SER A 109 -15.22 26.77 -21.89
C SER A 109 -15.28 25.57 -20.93
N GLY A 110 -14.18 25.28 -20.23
CA GLY A 110 -14.03 24.13 -19.32
C GLY A 110 -13.40 22.89 -19.98
N LEU A 111 -13.18 22.92 -21.30
CA LEU A 111 -12.61 21.82 -22.08
C LEU A 111 -11.12 22.03 -22.41
N GLU A 112 -10.57 23.20 -22.10
CA GLU A 112 -9.17 23.56 -22.32
C GLU A 112 -8.22 22.68 -21.52
N ARG A 113 -7.08 22.31 -22.11
CA ARG A 113 -6.10 21.43 -21.44
C ARG A 113 -5.21 22.17 -20.45
N THR A 114 -5.05 23.48 -20.63
CA THR A 114 -4.27 24.36 -19.76
C THR A 114 -4.94 25.73 -19.69
N LEU A 115 -4.79 26.41 -18.56
CA LEU A 115 -5.34 27.76 -18.34
C LEU A 115 -4.79 28.78 -19.37
N ALA A 116 -3.61 28.54 -19.95
CA ALA A 116 -3.03 29.38 -20.99
C ALA A 116 -3.77 29.33 -22.34
N GLN A 117 -4.72 28.40 -22.52
CA GLN A 117 -5.59 28.35 -23.71
C GLN A 117 -6.87 29.17 -23.54
N CYS A 118 -7.19 29.58 -22.32
CA CYS A 118 -8.34 30.41 -22.06
C CYS A 118 -8.12 31.83 -22.57
N GLU A 119 -9.20 32.46 -23.04
CA GLU A 119 -9.17 33.86 -23.42
C GLU A 119 -8.89 34.70 -22.16
N SER A 120 -7.99 35.68 -22.29
CA SER A 120 -7.60 36.60 -21.21
C SER A 120 -7.05 37.89 -21.83
N ASN A 121 -6.85 38.93 -21.02
CA ASN A 121 -6.24 40.19 -21.45
C ASN A 121 -4.76 40.06 -21.90
N GLY A 122 -4.16 38.88 -21.71
CA GLY A 122 -2.77 38.57 -22.02
C GLY A 122 -1.88 38.51 -20.77
N PHE A 123 -0.76 37.78 -20.88
CA PHE A 123 0.12 37.53 -19.73
C PHE A 123 0.73 38.81 -19.16
N GLY A 124 0.46 39.10 -17.89
CA GLY A 124 0.98 40.25 -17.16
C GLY A 124 0.29 41.57 -17.49
N VAL A 125 -0.85 41.52 -18.20
CA VAL A 125 -1.72 42.66 -18.48
C VAL A 125 -2.94 42.53 -17.58
N SER A 126 -2.95 43.30 -16.49
CA SER A 126 -4.05 43.33 -15.53
C SER A 126 -4.17 44.71 -14.89
N ASP A 127 -5.40 45.14 -14.62
CA ASP A 127 -5.71 46.31 -13.78
C ASP A 127 -6.18 45.95 -12.37
N CYS A 128 -6.22 44.65 -12.04
CA CYS A 128 -6.51 44.12 -10.72
C CYS A 128 -5.43 44.41 -9.69
N LYS A 129 -5.80 44.29 -8.41
CA LYS A 129 -4.89 44.27 -7.25
C LYS A 129 -4.90 42.89 -6.63
N HIS A 130 -3.89 42.55 -5.82
CA HIS A 130 -3.88 41.29 -5.06
C HIS A 130 -4.99 41.14 -4.01
N SER A 131 -5.93 42.09 -3.89
CA SER A 131 -7.20 41.89 -3.19
C SER A 131 -8.24 41.13 -4.01
N GLU A 132 -7.95 40.90 -5.29
CA GLU A 132 -8.80 40.29 -6.32
C GLU A 132 -8.18 38.97 -6.82
N ASP A 133 -7.23 38.38 -6.07
CA ASP A 133 -6.64 37.11 -6.47
C ASP A 133 -7.66 35.98 -6.27
N VAL A 134 -7.79 35.12 -7.28
CA VAL A 134 -8.77 34.04 -7.26
C VAL A 134 -8.27 32.81 -6.50
N GLY A 135 -9.20 32.20 -5.76
CA GLY A 135 -9.02 30.89 -5.15
C GLY A 135 -9.90 29.83 -5.79
N VAL A 136 -9.46 28.57 -5.77
CA VAL A 136 -10.28 27.43 -6.21
C VAL A 136 -10.34 26.33 -5.15
N VAL A 137 -11.39 25.52 -5.21
CA VAL A 137 -11.55 24.27 -4.45
C VAL A 137 -11.81 23.17 -5.46
N CYS A 138 -10.89 22.23 -5.56
CA CYS A 138 -10.98 21.07 -6.43
C CYS A 138 -11.67 19.89 -5.73
N SER A 139 -12.17 18.94 -6.51
CA SER A 139 -12.70 17.69 -5.95
C SER A 139 -11.57 16.87 -5.37
N GLN A 140 -11.84 16.11 -4.29
CA GLN A 140 -10.85 15.22 -3.68
C GLN A 140 -10.42 14.07 -4.62
N ARG A 141 -11.21 13.81 -5.66
CA ARG A 141 -10.98 12.74 -6.63
C ARG A 141 -9.88 13.16 -7.61
N ARG A 142 -8.82 12.35 -7.68
CA ARG A 142 -7.74 12.50 -8.67
C ARG A 142 -8.07 11.76 -9.96
N ILE A 143 -7.57 12.26 -11.08
CA ILE A 143 -7.65 11.55 -12.36
C ILE A 143 -6.71 10.33 -12.31
N PRO A 144 -7.20 9.08 -12.41
CA PRO A 144 -6.35 7.89 -12.38
C PRO A 144 -5.34 7.89 -13.54
N GLY A 145 -4.06 7.65 -13.24
CA GLY A 145 -3.00 7.66 -14.24
C GLY A 145 -2.59 9.06 -14.73
N PHE A 146 -3.02 10.13 -14.05
CA PHE A 146 -2.62 11.50 -14.37
C PHE A 146 -1.10 11.66 -14.28
N LYS A 147 -0.49 12.12 -15.37
CA LYS A 147 0.90 12.57 -15.41
C LYS A 147 0.87 14.09 -15.46
N PHE A 148 1.56 14.74 -14.52
CA PHE A 148 1.80 16.18 -14.64
C PHE A 148 2.42 16.44 -16.01
N ILE A 149 1.68 17.16 -16.86
CA ILE A 149 2.27 17.75 -18.05
C ILE A 149 3.10 18.91 -17.51
N SER A 150 4.34 18.62 -17.10
CA SER A 150 5.34 19.67 -16.92
C SER A 150 5.69 20.18 -18.31
N THR A 151 4.86 21.06 -18.86
CA THR A 151 5.16 21.74 -20.13
C THR A 151 6.39 22.64 -20.03
N LEU A 152 6.95 22.87 -18.84
CA LEU A 152 8.26 23.51 -18.65
C LEU A 152 9.47 22.64 -19.06
N THR A 153 9.27 21.49 -19.71
CA THR A 153 10.36 20.74 -20.38
C THR A 153 10.29 20.71 -21.91
N ASP A 154 9.49 21.56 -22.55
CA ASP A 154 9.44 21.59 -24.03
C ASP A 154 10.05 22.83 -24.70
N ASN A 155 10.67 23.77 -23.96
CA ASN A 155 11.52 24.82 -24.57
C ASN A 155 12.67 25.30 -23.65
N VAL A 156 13.27 24.36 -22.93
CA VAL A 156 14.72 24.39 -22.72
C VAL A 156 15.23 23.18 -23.48
N GLU A 157 16.41 23.21 -24.08
CA GLU A 157 17.11 22.00 -24.56
C GLU A 157 17.30 21.01 -23.39
N SER A 158 16.24 20.34 -22.92
CA SER A 158 16.32 19.32 -21.89
C SER A 158 16.87 18.07 -22.57
N LEU A 159 18.18 17.97 -22.54
CA LEU A 159 18.98 16.77 -22.80
C LEU A 159 18.60 15.66 -21.81
N ASN A 160 17.36 15.20 -21.76
CA ASN A 160 16.93 14.05 -20.94
C ASN A 160 16.86 12.79 -21.81
N VAL A 161 17.12 11.62 -21.21
CA VAL A 161 17.11 10.34 -21.92
C VAL A 161 15.68 9.96 -22.34
N GLN A 162 15.42 9.97 -23.65
CA GLN A 162 14.16 9.51 -24.25
C GLN A 162 14.38 8.15 -24.90
N VAL A 163 13.99 7.07 -24.21
CA VAL A 163 14.08 5.68 -24.71
C VAL A 163 12.76 4.95 -24.49
N GLU A 164 12.39 4.07 -25.41
CA GLU A 164 11.16 3.27 -25.31
C GLU A 164 11.24 2.27 -24.15
N ASP A 165 12.41 1.65 -23.98
CA ASP A 165 12.61 0.57 -23.02
C ASP A 165 14.11 0.35 -22.73
N VAL A 166 14.42 -0.32 -21.62
CA VAL A 166 15.78 -0.69 -21.22
C VAL A 166 15.78 -2.15 -20.78
N ARG A 167 16.84 -2.90 -21.12
CA ARG A 167 17.01 -4.30 -20.67
C ARG A 167 18.44 -4.66 -20.30
N ILE A 168 18.58 -5.55 -19.31
CA ILE A 168 19.82 -6.27 -19.02
C ILE A 168 19.79 -7.60 -19.77
N ARG A 169 20.69 -7.77 -20.74
CA ARG A 169 20.80 -8.99 -21.53
C ARG A 169 21.83 -9.95 -20.95
N ALA A 170 21.36 -11.10 -20.47
CA ALA A 170 22.16 -12.19 -19.94
C ALA A 170 23.17 -12.76 -20.97
N ILE A 171 24.31 -13.22 -20.47
CA ILE A 171 25.21 -14.11 -21.21
C ILE A 171 24.69 -15.55 -21.19
N SER A 172 25.11 -16.39 -22.15
CA SER A 172 24.54 -17.75 -22.34
C SER A 172 24.61 -18.63 -21.09
N SER A 173 25.65 -18.49 -20.26
CA SER A 173 25.83 -19.22 -18.99
C SER A 173 24.89 -18.76 -17.88
N GLN A 174 24.30 -17.57 -17.98
CA GLN A 174 23.45 -16.96 -16.96
C GLN A 174 21.98 -16.79 -17.40
N ARG A 175 21.58 -17.25 -18.59
CA ARG A 175 20.20 -17.11 -19.11
C ARG A 175 19.11 -17.72 -18.23
N LYS A 176 19.45 -18.68 -17.37
CA LYS A 176 18.51 -19.34 -16.45
C LYS A 176 18.53 -18.76 -15.03
N ARG A 177 19.38 -17.77 -14.74
CA ARG A 177 19.46 -17.16 -13.40
C ARG A 177 18.33 -16.18 -13.21
N VAL A 178 17.68 -16.27 -12.05
CA VAL A 178 16.63 -15.37 -11.61
C VAL A 178 16.94 -14.98 -10.15
N PRO A 179 16.99 -13.69 -9.79
CA PRO A 179 16.80 -12.53 -10.68
C PRO A 179 18.03 -12.29 -11.58
N MET A 180 17.80 -11.54 -12.66
CA MET A 180 18.87 -11.12 -13.57
C MET A 180 19.71 -10.01 -12.95
N THR A 181 20.88 -10.37 -12.41
CA THR A 181 21.77 -9.42 -11.69
C THR A 181 22.91 -8.89 -12.55
N GLU A 182 23.26 -9.54 -13.66
CA GLU A 182 24.43 -9.20 -14.46
C GLU A 182 24.16 -9.36 -15.96
N GLY A 183 24.64 -8.42 -16.77
CA GLY A 183 24.50 -8.52 -18.22
C GLY A 183 24.82 -7.24 -18.99
N TYR A 184 24.72 -7.34 -20.31
CA TYR A 184 24.90 -6.18 -21.19
C TYR A 184 23.67 -5.29 -21.16
N LEU A 185 23.88 -3.98 -21.03
CA LEU A 185 22.80 -3.01 -21.05
C LEU A 185 22.44 -2.63 -22.49
N GLU A 186 21.16 -2.72 -22.83
CA GLU A 186 20.60 -2.33 -24.12
C GLU A 186 19.40 -1.41 -23.91
N VAL A 187 19.30 -0.36 -24.74
CA VAL A 187 18.16 0.56 -24.79
C VAL A 187 17.39 0.34 -26.09
N LYS A 188 16.08 0.56 -26.06
CA LYS A 188 15.21 0.45 -27.21
C LYS A 188 14.90 1.85 -27.73
N ASP A 189 15.23 2.10 -28.98
CA ASP A 189 15.09 3.39 -29.65
C ASP A 189 14.70 3.17 -31.11
N GLY A 190 13.55 3.69 -31.52
CA GLY A 190 12.96 3.47 -32.84
C GLY A 190 12.68 2.00 -33.13
N GLY A 191 12.14 1.27 -32.16
CA GLY A 191 11.84 -0.17 -32.23
C GLY A 191 13.05 -1.11 -32.23
N LYS A 192 14.29 -0.59 -32.22
CA LYS A 192 15.53 -1.39 -32.29
C LYS A 192 16.30 -1.35 -30.98
N TRP A 193 16.78 -2.51 -30.55
CA TRP A 193 17.68 -2.62 -29.40
C TRP A 193 19.11 -2.19 -29.78
N ARG A 194 19.63 -1.22 -29.04
CA ARG A 194 20.95 -0.61 -29.22
C ARG A 194 21.76 -0.71 -27.93
N GLN A 195 23.07 -0.83 -28.07
CA GLN A 195 24.02 -0.92 -26.97
C GLN A 195 24.47 0.48 -26.55
N ILE A 196 24.71 0.69 -25.26
CA ILE A 196 25.31 1.94 -24.77
C ILE A 196 26.84 1.79 -24.79
N CYS A 197 27.57 2.85 -25.16
CA CYS A 197 29.02 2.84 -25.10
C CYS A 197 29.52 3.16 -23.68
N ASP A 198 30.55 2.45 -23.23
CA ASP A 198 31.10 2.54 -21.87
C ASP A 198 32.06 3.70 -21.61
N LEU A 199 32.46 4.47 -22.64
CA LEU A 199 33.48 5.53 -22.51
C LEU A 199 33.15 6.60 -21.46
N GLU A 200 31.86 6.94 -21.31
CA GLU A 200 31.37 7.92 -20.33
C GLU A 200 30.52 7.24 -19.23
N TRP A 201 30.58 5.91 -19.13
CA TRP A 201 29.73 5.18 -18.21
C TRP A 201 30.33 5.16 -16.80
N THR A 202 29.60 5.73 -15.85
CA THR A 202 30.04 5.84 -14.44
C THR A 202 29.37 4.83 -13.52
N GLU A 203 29.86 4.75 -12.29
CA GLU A 203 29.21 3.99 -11.21
C GLU A 203 27.81 4.54 -10.90
N MET A 204 27.60 5.87 -10.96
CA MET A 204 26.29 6.51 -10.76
C MET A 204 25.25 6.08 -11.81
N ASN A 205 25.68 5.93 -13.07
CA ASN A 205 24.81 5.37 -14.12
C ASN A 205 24.42 3.93 -13.78
N SER A 206 25.38 3.14 -13.28
CA SER A 206 25.15 1.74 -12.88
C SER A 206 24.21 1.65 -11.67
N ARG A 207 24.34 2.57 -10.70
CA ARG A 207 23.48 2.71 -9.53
C ARG A 207 22.02 2.96 -9.90
N VAL A 208 21.75 3.86 -10.86
CA VAL A 208 20.38 4.11 -11.36
C VAL A 208 19.81 2.88 -12.05
N ILE A 209 20.61 2.22 -12.90
CA ILE A 209 20.18 0.99 -13.59
C ILE A 209 19.89 -0.14 -12.58
N CYS A 210 20.76 -0.37 -11.61
CA CYS A 210 20.50 -1.38 -10.58
C CYS A 210 19.26 -1.02 -9.77
N GLY A 211 19.11 0.26 -9.39
CA GLY A 211 17.92 0.77 -8.72
C GLY A 211 16.62 0.51 -9.49
N MET A 212 16.56 0.83 -10.78
CA MET A 212 15.33 0.65 -11.56
C MET A 212 14.94 -0.83 -11.76
N TYR A 213 15.91 -1.75 -11.70
CA TYR A 213 15.65 -3.20 -11.70
C TYR A 213 15.41 -3.79 -10.30
N GLY A 214 15.31 -2.96 -9.28
CA GLY A 214 14.97 -3.39 -7.93
C GLY A 214 16.14 -3.86 -7.08
N PHE A 215 17.37 -3.48 -7.44
CA PHE A 215 18.56 -3.84 -6.68
C PHE A 215 19.10 -2.63 -5.88
N PRO A 216 19.44 -2.81 -4.59
CA PRO A 216 19.86 -1.71 -3.72
C PRO A 216 21.20 -1.09 -4.08
N GLY A 217 22.03 -1.82 -4.83
CA GLY A 217 23.32 -1.30 -5.26
C GLY A 217 23.97 -2.10 -6.39
N GLU A 218 25.10 -1.58 -6.82
CA GLU A 218 25.95 -2.03 -7.90
C GLU A 218 27.25 -2.66 -7.39
N LYS A 219 27.88 -3.51 -8.21
CA LYS A 219 29.20 -4.08 -7.93
C LYS A 219 30.02 -4.21 -9.21
N ARG A 220 31.32 -4.43 -9.06
CA ARG A 220 32.23 -4.61 -10.21
C ARG A 220 31.99 -5.95 -10.91
N TYR A 221 32.15 -6.00 -12.23
CA TYR A 221 32.06 -7.21 -13.04
C TYR A 221 33.43 -7.65 -13.58
N ASN A 222 33.51 -8.90 -14.05
CA ASN A 222 34.75 -9.42 -14.63
C ASN A 222 34.94 -8.96 -16.08
N THR A 223 35.68 -7.86 -16.24
CA THR A 223 35.95 -7.23 -17.55
C THR A 223 36.54 -8.20 -18.58
N LYS A 224 37.41 -9.13 -18.17
CA LYS A 224 38.08 -10.08 -19.10
C LYS A 224 37.07 -10.94 -19.88
N VAL A 225 36.04 -11.43 -19.18
CA VAL A 225 35.00 -12.29 -19.79
C VAL A 225 34.16 -11.49 -20.80
N TYR A 226 33.70 -10.31 -20.40
CA TYR A 226 32.85 -9.47 -21.24
C TYR A 226 33.61 -8.85 -22.43
N ASN A 227 34.91 -8.58 -22.28
CA ASN A 227 35.78 -8.12 -23.37
C ASN A 227 36.00 -9.21 -24.43
N LEU A 228 36.10 -10.47 -24.02
CA LEU A 228 36.21 -11.59 -24.96
C LEU A 228 34.89 -11.77 -25.74
N LEU A 229 33.77 -11.73 -25.03
CA LEU A 229 32.43 -11.93 -25.60
C LEU A 229 31.99 -10.78 -26.50
N SER A 230 32.38 -9.54 -26.20
CA SER A 230 32.01 -8.36 -26.99
C SER A 230 32.60 -8.40 -28.41
N LYS A 231 33.80 -8.96 -28.59
CA LYS A 231 34.44 -9.12 -29.92
C LYS A 231 33.63 -9.97 -30.90
N ARG A 232 32.80 -10.88 -30.40
CA ARG A 232 31.96 -11.78 -31.20
C ARG A 232 30.56 -11.21 -31.48
N ARG A 233 30.21 -10.04 -30.93
CA ARG A 233 28.88 -9.45 -31.09
C ARG A 233 28.85 -8.42 -32.21
N LYS A 234 27.71 -8.37 -32.92
CA LYS A 234 27.41 -7.29 -33.85
C LYS A 234 27.26 -5.99 -33.06
N LYS A 235 28.12 -5.01 -33.36
CA LYS A 235 28.12 -3.70 -32.73
C LYS A 235 26.97 -2.88 -33.31
N ASN A 236 26.05 -2.45 -32.45
CA ASN A 236 24.95 -1.56 -32.79
C ASN A 236 24.76 -0.60 -31.62
N TYR A 237 25.45 0.54 -31.65
CA TYR A 237 25.45 1.49 -30.55
C TYR A 237 24.31 2.52 -30.66
N TRP A 238 23.89 3.00 -29.51
CA TRP A 238 23.06 4.18 -29.36
C TRP A 238 23.93 5.43 -29.48
N GLY A 239 23.39 6.49 -30.08
CA GLY A 239 24.16 7.68 -30.49
C GLY A 239 24.51 8.66 -29.38
N PHE A 240 24.20 8.34 -28.12
CA PHE A 240 24.30 9.25 -26.99
C PHE A 240 24.91 8.55 -25.78
N GLY A 241 25.74 9.29 -25.03
CA GLY A 241 26.12 8.92 -23.67
C GLY A 241 24.98 9.14 -22.67
N VAL A 242 25.16 8.68 -21.43
CA VAL A 242 24.22 8.93 -20.33
C VAL A 242 24.99 9.46 -19.14
N ASN A 243 24.44 10.47 -18.48
CA ASN A 243 25.00 11.09 -17.29
C ASN A 243 23.93 11.21 -16.19
N CYS A 244 23.98 10.28 -15.24
CA CYS A 244 23.10 10.23 -14.07
C CYS A 244 23.79 10.79 -12.83
N THR A 245 23.03 11.40 -11.92
CA THR A 245 23.49 11.81 -10.58
C THR A 245 23.55 10.67 -9.58
N GLY A 246 22.79 9.58 -9.80
CA GLY A 246 22.71 8.40 -8.92
C GLY A 246 21.44 8.33 -8.06
N ASN A 247 20.66 9.40 -8.05
CA ASN A 247 19.42 9.55 -7.28
C ASN A 247 18.15 9.41 -8.12
N GLU A 248 18.30 9.32 -9.44
CA GLU A 248 17.19 9.12 -10.35
C GLU A 248 16.54 7.74 -10.13
N ALA A 249 15.22 7.69 -10.21
CA ALA A 249 14.47 6.44 -10.10
C ALA A 249 14.62 5.53 -11.33
N SER A 250 14.83 6.14 -12.50
CA SER A 250 14.96 5.44 -13.79
C SER A 250 15.91 6.18 -14.72
N LEU A 251 16.31 5.52 -15.80
CA LEU A 251 17.18 6.10 -16.82
C LEU A 251 16.61 7.37 -17.47
N HIS A 252 15.27 7.49 -17.55
CA HIS A 252 14.57 8.66 -18.09
C HIS A 252 14.81 9.93 -17.28
N GLY A 253 15.13 9.79 -15.99
CA GLY A 253 15.50 10.93 -15.14
C GLY A 253 16.93 11.43 -15.39
N CYS A 254 17.76 10.66 -16.09
CA CYS A 254 19.15 11.03 -16.35
C CYS A 254 19.29 11.95 -17.55
N LYS A 255 20.37 12.73 -17.56
CA LYS A 255 20.72 13.59 -18.68
C LYS A 255 21.42 12.80 -19.78
N LEU A 256 21.15 13.14 -21.04
CA LEU A 256 21.92 12.69 -22.19
C LEU A 256 23.33 13.28 -22.07
N GLY A 257 24.32 12.40 -22.18
CA GLY A 257 25.72 12.77 -22.30
C GLY A 257 26.04 13.27 -23.71
N HIS A 258 27.33 13.29 -24.05
CA HIS A 258 27.74 13.76 -25.37
C HIS A 258 27.22 12.85 -26.48
N LYS A 259 26.92 13.45 -27.63
CA LYS A 259 26.61 12.71 -28.85
C LYS A 259 27.85 11.91 -29.24
N VAL A 260 27.73 10.59 -29.27
CA VAL A 260 28.84 9.71 -29.62
C VAL A 260 28.99 9.76 -31.14
N GLU A 261 30.15 10.19 -31.64
CA GLU A 261 30.45 10.19 -33.07
C GLU A 261 30.48 8.75 -33.61
N LEU A 262 29.36 8.33 -34.18
CA LEU A 262 29.22 7.03 -34.82
C LEU A 262 29.71 7.13 -36.27
N ARG A 263 30.85 6.50 -36.61
CA ARG A 263 31.30 6.36 -38.02
C ARG A 263 30.27 5.60 -38.86
N ARG A 264 30.39 5.67 -40.20
CA ARG A 264 29.50 5.03 -41.21
C ARG A 264 29.11 3.55 -40.96
N ASN A 265 29.82 2.84 -40.07
CA ASN A 265 29.52 1.47 -39.61
C ASN A 265 29.18 1.35 -38.09
N ALA A 266 28.57 2.37 -37.47
CA ALA A 266 27.94 2.32 -36.12
C ALA A 266 28.77 1.66 -35.00
N THR A 267 30.08 1.93 -34.94
CA THR A 267 30.98 1.42 -33.90
C THR A 267 31.48 2.54 -33.00
N CYS A 268 31.45 2.32 -31.68
CA CYS A 268 32.19 3.14 -30.72
C CYS A 268 33.70 2.94 -30.97
N ASP A 269 34.42 3.98 -31.41
CA ASP A 269 35.79 3.89 -31.96
C ASP A 269 36.79 3.24 -30.98
N LYS A 270 36.53 3.29 -29.65
CA LYS A 270 37.36 2.66 -28.60
C LYS A 270 36.61 2.01 -27.42
N GLY A 271 35.30 2.23 -27.29
CA GLY A 271 34.53 1.70 -26.15
C GLY A 271 33.90 0.34 -26.40
N LEU A 272 33.54 -0.33 -25.31
CA LEU A 272 32.82 -1.59 -25.27
C LEU A 272 31.35 -1.36 -24.93
N PRO A 273 30.47 -2.36 -25.17
CA PRO A 273 29.10 -2.29 -24.69
C PRO A 273 29.08 -2.29 -23.16
N VAL A 274 28.29 -1.39 -22.58
CA VAL A 274 28.09 -1.29 -21.13
C VAL A 274 27.64 -2.63 -20.55
N VAL A 275 28.21 -2.98 -19.40
CA VAL A 275 27.83 -4.13 -18.58
C VAL A 275 27.49 -3.62 -17.20
N VAL A 276 26.34 -4.06 -16.68
CA VAL A 276 25.92 -3.77 -15.32
C VAL A 276 25.93 -5.04 -14.49
N ASN A 277 26.28 -4.91 -13.22
CA ASN A 277 26.30 -6.00 -12.25
C ASN A 277 25.77 -5.48 -10.92
N CYS A 278 24.65 -6.02 -10.48
CA CYS A 278 23.89 -5.53 -9.35
C CYS A 278 24.02 -6.47 -8.15
N VAL A 279 23.84 -5.91 -6.96
CA VAL A 279 23.80 -6.63 -5.69
C VAL A 279 22.35 -6.92 -5.38
N PRO A 280 21.90 -8.19 -5.36
CA PRO A 280 20.54 -8.51 -4.93
C PRO A 280 20.39 -8.22 -3.44
N GLY A 281 19.23 -7.67 -3.05
CA GLY A 281 18.84 -7.58 -1.65
C GLY A 281 18.78 -8.96 -0.99
N ARG A 282 18.87 -9.02 0.34
CA ARG A 282 18.94 -10.29 1.09
C ARG A 282 17.81 -11.25 0.75
N ALA A 283 16.57 -10.75 0.62
CA ALA A 283 15.41 -11.55 0.25
C ALA A 283 15.46 -12.13 -1.18
N PHE A 284 16.22 -11.51 -2.08
CA PHE A 284 16.29 -11.86 -3.51
C PHE A 284 17.63 -12.49 -3.90
N ALA A 285 18.54 -12.71 -2.94
CA ALA A 285 19.83 -13.31 -3.21
C ALA A 285 19.64 -14.79 -3.61
N PRO A 286 20.23 -15.26 -4.73
CA PRO A 286 20.21 -16.67 -5.09
C PRO A 286 20.88 -17.48 -3.98
N SER A 287 20.10 -18.28 -3.27
CA SER A 287 20.60 -19.20 -2.26
C SER A 287 21.60 -20.16 -2.92
N HIS A 288 22.88 -19.99 -2.64
CA HIS A 288 23.81 -21.11 -2.78
C HIS A 288 23.38 -22.12 -1.71
N ALA A 289 22.81 -23.23 -2.20
CA ALA A 289 22.35 -24.35 -1.39
C ALA A 289 23.36 -24.72 -0.30
N GLN A 290 22.82 -24.98 0.91
CA GLN A 290 23.51 -25.59 2.06
C GLN A 290 24.69 -24.77 2.62
N GLY A 291 24.45 -24.04 3.72
CA GLY A 291 25.56 -23.69 4.64
C GLY A 291 25.62 -22.29 5.25
N PHE A 292 24.65 -21.40 5.00
CA PHE A 292 24.56 -20.13 5.75
C PHE A 292 23.13 -19.87 6.24
N SER A 293 22.57 -20.84 6.97
CA SER A 293 21.74 -20.50 8.12
C SER A 293 22.65 -20.64 9.35
N LYS A 294 22.64 -19.66 10.26
CA LYS A 294 23.56 -19.51 11.41
C LYS A 294 24.91 -18.84 11.09
N ALA A 295 24.89 -17.51 10.91
CA ALA A 295 25.93 -16.63 11.46
C ALA A 295 25.62 -15.14 11.21
N TYR A 296 24.37 -14.69 11.37
CA TYR A 296 24.11 -13.25 11.44
C TYR A 296 23.04 -13.00 12.50
N LYS A 297 23.39 -12.21 13.51
CA LYS A 297 22.42 -11.61 14.42
C LYS A 297 21.41 -10.87 13.55
N VAL A 298 20.12 -11.13 13.78
CA VAL A 298 19.06 -10.29 13.25
C VAL A 298 19.18 -8.97 14.02
N GLU A 299 19.94 -8.02 13.46
CA GLU A 299 19.83 -6.63 13.92
C GLU A 299 18.39 -6.20 13.67
N GLN A 300 17.74 -5.63 14.69
CA GLN A 300 16.37 -5.14 14.56
C GLN A 300 16.30 -4.12 13.42
N PRO A 301 15.37 -4.27 12.47
CA PRO A 301 15.19 -3.26 11.43
C PRO A 301 14.71 -1.96 12.07
N LEU A 302 15.31 -0.85 11.67
CA LEU A 302 14.91 0.49 12.13
C LEU A 302 13.77 1.07 11.30
N VAL A 303 13.52 0.52 10.11
CA VAL A 303 12.47 0.96 9.19
C VAL A 303 11.71 -0.26 8.67
N ARG A 304 10.40 -0.16 8.52
CA ARG A 304 9.54 -1.19 7.93
C ARG A 304 8.42 -0.58 7.08
N LEU A 305 7.78 -1.43 6.28
CA LEU A 305 6.58 -1.09 5.50
C LEU A 305 5.37 -1.86 6.02
N ARG A 306 4.22 -1.19 6.11
CA ARG A 306 2.90 -1.75 6.49
C ARG A 306 1.79 -1.36 5.51
N GLY A 307 0.68 -2.10 5.48
CA GLY A 307 -0.49 -1.78 4.65
C GLY A 307 -0.27 -1.88 3.13
N GLY A 308 0.85 -2.46 2.67
CA GLY A 308 1.16 -2.62 1.25
C GLY A 308 0.67 -3.96 0.68
N ALA A 309 0.04 -3.93 -0.49
CA ALA A 309 -0.50 -5.12 -1.14
C ALA A 309 0.61 -5.99 -1.75
N ASN A 310 1.60 -5.33 -2.34
CA ASN A 310 2.75 -5.96 -2.97
C ASN A 310 4.03 -5.85 -2.14
N ILE A 311 5.00 -6.69 -2.47
CA ILE A 311 6.33 -6.60 -1.88
C ILE A 311 6.95 -5.24 -2.26
N GLY A 312 7.53 -4.55 -1.29
CA GLY A 312 8.21 -3.27 -1.52
C GLY A 312 7.28 -2.08 -1.64
N GLU A 313 6.02 -2.18 -1.21
CA GLU A 313 5.16 -1.03 -0.99
C GLU A 313 4.56 -1.02 0.41
N GLY A 314 4.18 0.15 0.89
CA GLY A 314 3.49 0.33 2.17
C GLY A 314 3.77 1.70 2.80
N ARG A 315 3.02 1.99 3.86
CA ARG A 315 3.29 3.08 4.81
C ARG A 315 4.64 2.87 5.48
N VAL A 316 5.42 3.95 5.62
CA VAL A 316 6.74 3.93 6.24
C VAL A 316 6.60 4.07 7.75
N GLU A 317 7.12 3.09 8.48
CA GLU A 317 7.21 3.13 9.94
C GLU A 317 8.67 3.03 10.38
N VAL A 318 9.03 3.77 11.42
CA VAL A 318 10.39 3.89 11.95
C VAL A 318 10.39 3.52 13.43
N LEU A 319 11.38 2.76 13.86
CA LEU A 319 11.56 2.36 15.25
C LEU A 319 12.42 3.41 15.97
N LYS A 320 11.85 4.05 17.00
CA LYS A 320 12.53 5.06 17.82
C LYS A 320 12.21 4.81 19.28
N ASN A 321 13.23 4.81 20.14
CA ASN A 321 13.09 4.54 21.57
C ASN A 321 12.35 3.23 21.92
N GLY A 322 12.44 2.22 21.04
CA GLY A 322 11.78 0.93 21.23
C GLY A 322 10.29 0.90 20.86
N GLU A 323 9.76 1.97 20.26
CA GLU A 323 8.39 2.08 19.77
C GLU A 323 8.36 2.44 18.27
N TRP A 324 7.51 1.75 17.51
CA TRP A 324 7.26 2.04 16.11
C TRP A 324 6.31 3.23 15.98
N GLY A 325 6.60 4.09 15.03
CA GLY A 325 5.75 5.24 14.69
C GLY A 325 5.93 5.62 13.23
N THR A 326 5.06 6.50 12.76
CA THR A 326 4.97 6.85 11.34
C THR A 326 5.84 8.05 10.98
N VAL A 327 5.87 8.38 9.69
CA VAL A 327 6.58 9.52 9.12
C VAL A 327 5.55 10.42 8.45
N CYS A 328 5.54 11.72 8.78
CA CYS A 328 4.66 12.69 8.14
C CYS A 328 5.14 13.01 6.71
N ASP A 329 4.19 13.28 5.82
CA ASP A 329 4.46 13.46 4.39
C ASP A 329 4.93 14.86 3.99
N ASP A 330 5.02 15.81 4.93
CA ASP A 330 5.60 17.12 4.66
C ASP A 330 7.01 16.99 4.10
N SER A 331 7.26 17.65 2.97
CA SER A 331 8.52 17.54 2.22
C SER A 331 8.90 16.11 1.77
N TRP A 332 8.02 15.12 1.88
CA TRP A 332 8.26 13.75 1.45
C TRP A 332 8.45 13.68 -0.06
N ASN A 333 9.57 13.09 -0.48
CA ASN A 333 9.99 13.12 -1.88
C ASN A 333 10.69 11.82 -2.30
N LEU A 334 10.91 11.70 -3.61
CA LEU A 334 11.45 10.49 -4.22
C LEU A 334 12.86 10.11 -3.73
N LYS A 335 13.66 11.09 -3.27
CA LYS A 335 15.01 10.81 -2.72
C LYS A 335 14.89 10.15 -1.36
N ALA A 336 14.05 10.67 -0.47
CA ALA A 336 13.79 10.06 0.84
C ALA A 336 13.17 8.67 0.69
N ALA A 337 12.18 8.52 -0.18
CA ALA A 337 11.59 7.22 -0.51
C ALA A 337 12.64 6.22 -1.06
N THR A 338 13.60 6.69 -1.87
CA THR A 338 14.67 5.84 -2.41
C THR A 338 15.64 5.37 -1.32
N VAL A 339 15.89 6.17 -0.28
CA VAL A 339 16.66 5.73 0.89
C VAL A 339 15.94 4.57 1.59
N VAL A 340 14.64 4.69 1.85
CA VAL A 340 13.83 3.61 2.44
C VAL A 340 13.87 2.35 1.59
N CYS A 341 13.65 2.46 0.28
CA CYS A 341 13.67 1.30 -0.61
C CYS A 341 15.03 0.58 -0.61
N ARG A 342 16.14 1.33 -0.65
CA ARG A 342 17.49 0.76 -0.63
C ARG A 342 17.85 0.15 0.73
N GLU A 343 17.46 0.79 1.83
CA GLU A 343 17.64 0.29 3.21
C GLU A 343 16.98 -1.08 3.37
N LEU A 344 15.76 -1.25 2.83
CA LEU A 344 15.00 -2.51 2.86
C LEU A 344 15.50 -3.55 1.84
N GLY A 345 16.53 -3.23 1.05
CA GLY A 345 17.14 -4.13 0.08
C GLY A 345 16.39 -4.21 -1.26
N PHE A 346 15.52 -3.25 -1.55
CA PHE A 346 14.92 -3.02 -2.87
C PHE A 346 15.76 -2.05 -3.70
N GLY A 347 15.29 -1.70 -4.88
CA GLY A 347 15.95 -0.71 -5.74
C GLY A 347 15.62 0.73 -5.39
N SER A 348 15.49 1.57 -6.41
CA SER A 348 15.00 2.94 -6.26
C SER A 348 13.49 2.96 -5.96
N ALA A 349 13.00 4.06 -5.39
CA ALA A 349 11.56 4.27 -5.28
C ALA A 349 10.97 4.56 -6.67
N LYS A 350 9.84 3.92 -6.99
CA LYS A 350 8.96 4.29 -8.11
C LYS A 350 8.15 5.53 -7.75
N GLU A 351 7.58 5.54 -6.55
CA GLU A 351 6.68 6.58 -6.07
C GLU A 351 6.99 6.89 -4.60
N ALA A 352 6.96 8.18 -4.28
CA ALA A 352 6.83 8.68 -2.91
C ALA A 352 5.37 9.08 -2.74
N LEU A 353 4.67 8.41 -1.82
CA LEU A 353 3.24 8.58 -1.60
C LEU A 353 3.02 9.37 -0.32
N ALA A 354 1.98 10.20 -0.36
CA ALA A 354 1.54 11.12 0.68
C ALA A 354 0.02 10.94 0.87
N GLY A 355 -0.52 11.43 1.97
CA GLY A 355 -1.95 11.43 2.27
C GLY A 355 -2.48 10.08 2.74
N GLY A 356 -1.70 9.30 3.50
CA GLY A 356 -2.16 8.01 4.05
C GLY A 356 -2.56 6.98 2.99
N LYS A 357 -2.07 7.13 1.74
CA LYS A 357 -2.53 6.39 0.55
C LYS A 357 -2.39 4.86 0.62
N LEU A 358 -1.55 4.35 1.51
CA LEU A 358 -1.38 2.91 1.76
C LEU A 358 -1.79 2.53 3.20
N GLY A 359 -2.80 3.23 3.73
CA GLY A 359 -3.37 3.04 5.06
C GLY A 359 -2.76 4.00 6.08
N GLN A 360 -3.57 4.37 7.07
CA GLN A 360 -3.19 5.20 8.22
C GLN A 360 -2.48 4.36 9.30
N GLY A 361 -1.53 4.95 10.01
CA GLY A 361 -0.93 4.36 11.19
C GLY A 361 -1.78 4.58 12.45
N MET A 362 -1.23 4.16 13.59
CA MET A 362 -1.77 4.48 14.90
C MET A 362 -0.61 4.71 15.87
N GLY A 363 -0.72 5.74 16.71
CA GLY A 363 0.27 6.06 17.74
C GLY A 363 1.15 7.24 17.36
N PRO A 364 2.45 7.24 17.69
CA PRO A 364 3.29 8.42 17.50
C PRO A 364 3.71 8.63 16.04
N VAL A 365 3.78 9.90 15.62
CA VAL A 365 4.46 10.33 14.39
C VAL A 365 5.90 10.72 14.77
N HIS A 366 6.90 9.95 14.34
CA HIS A 366 8.28 10.07 14.83
C HIS A 366 9.16 11.06 14.07
N MET A 367 8.81 11.34 12.81
CA MET A 367 9.59 12.15 11.89
C MET A 367 8.66 13.06 11.07
N ASN A 368 9.07 14.32 10.90
CA ASN A 368 8.43 15.28 10.01
C ASN A 368 9.47 15.95 9.08
N GLU A 369 9.05 16.54 7.96
CA GLU A 369 9.91 17.28 7.01
C GLU A 369 11.22 16.55 6.64
N VAL A 370 11.12 15.28 6.25
CA VAL A 370 12.30 14.45 6.00
C VAL A 370 13.06 14.92 4.75
N LYS A 371 14.33 15.30 4.93
CA LYS A 371 15.22 15.84 3.90
C LYS A 371 16.44 14.93 3.74
N CYS A 372 16.40 14.08 2.71
CA CYS A 372 17.50 13.19 2.33
C CYS A 372 18.24 13.68 1.08
N SER A 373 19.55 13.42 1.03
CA SER A 373 20.38 13.58 -0.17
C SER A 373 20.13 12.47 -1.21
N GLY A 374 19.73 11.27 -0.77
CA GLY A 374 19.50 10.07 -1.58
C GLY A 374 20.63 9.01 -1.51
N PHE A 375 21.68 9.30 -0.73
CA PHE A 375 22.86 8.44 -0.56
C PHE A 375 23.02 7.89 0.86
N GLU A 376 22.18 8.32 1.79
CA GLU A 376 22.08 7.79 3.14
C GLU A 376 21.81 6.27 3.10
N LYS A 377 22.31 5.55 4.11
CA LYS A 377 22.10 4.10 4.21
C LYS A 377 20.80 3.75 4.93
N SER A 378 20.34 4.65 5.79
CA SER A 378 19.09 4.52 6.54
C SER A 378 18.35 5.85 6.53
N LEU A 379 17.02 5.79 6.57
CA LEU A 379 16.17 6.97 6.71
C LEU A 379 16.51 7.78 7.97
N THR A 380 16.95 7.09 9.02
CA THR A 380 17.32 7.71 10.31
C THR A 380 18.57 8.60 10.23
N GLU A 381 19.37 8.50 9.17
CA GLU A 381 20.53 9.35 8.91
C GLU A 381 20.17 10.67 8.20
N CYS A 382 18.96 10.77 7.65
CA CYS A 382 18.49 12.00 7.00
C CYS A 382 18.20 13.10 8.03
N TYR A 383 18.21 14.36 7.59
CA TYR A 383 17.66 15.43 8.41
C TYR A 383 16.14 15.29 8.48
N PHE A 384 15.57 15.50 9.66
CA PHE A 384 14.12 15.55 9.87
C PHE A 384 13.79 16.50 11.02
N ASN A 385 12.62 17.13 10.94
CA ASN A 385 12.04 17.87 12.04
C ASN A 385 11.52 16.88 13.10
N ARG A 386 11.88 17.13 14.37
CA ARG A 386 11.48 16.31 15.51
C ARG A 386 10.09 16.66 16.02
N ASP A 387 9.65 17.88 15.77
CA ASP A 387 8.34 18.35 16.16
C ASP A 387 7.34 17.97 15.07
N ALA A 388 6.47 17.01 15.38
CA ALA A 388 5.35 16.60 14.52
C ALA A 388 4.07 17.41 14.82
N LEU A 389 4.23 18.65 15.28
CA LEU A 389 3.11 19.55 15.60
C LEU A 389 2.32 19.84 14.31
N GLY A 390 1.09 19.34 14.25
CA GLY A 390 0.18 19.56 13.12
C GLY A 390 0.00 18.37 12.19
N CYS A 391 0.83 17.32 12.30
CA CYS A 391 0.67 16.12 11.48
C CYS A 391 -0.39 15.17 12.05
N SER A 392 -1.30 14.72 11.20
CA SER A 392 -2.26 13.64 11.52
C SER A 392 -1.88 12.34 10.78
N HIS A 393 -2.55 11.22 11.12
CA HIS A 393 -2.32 9.95 10.41
C HIS A 393 -2.85 9.97 8.97
N GLU A 394 -3.67 10.95 8.59
CA GLU A 394 -4.00 11.21 7.19
C GLU A 394 -2.78 11.64 6.38
N GLU A 395 -1.71 12.10 7.02
CA GLU A 395 -0.47 12.59 6.38
C GLU A 395 0.66 11.57 6.47
N ASP A 396 0.35 10.31 6.78
CA ASP A 396 1.37 9.27 6.86
C ASP A 396 1.99 8.98 5.47
N ALA A 397 3.31 9.09 5.43
CA ALA A 397 4.12 8.89 4.24
C ALA A 397 4.25 7.40 3.88
N ALA A 398 4.25 7.11 2.58
CA ALA A 398 4.33 5.77 2.03
C ALA A 398 5.28 5.70 0.83
N VAL A 399 5.70 4.49 0.46
CA VAL A 399 6.59 4.26 -0.68
C VAL A 399 6.10 3.11 -1.56
N ARG A 400 6.48 3.17 -2.84
CA ARG A 400 6.48 2.01 -3.75
C ARG A 400 7.86 1.85 -4.35
N CYS A 401 8.47 0.69 -4.15
CA CYS A 401 9.83 0.39 -4.57
C CYS A 401 9.88 -0.34 -5.91
N ASN A 402 11.01 -0.21 -6.60
CA ASN A 402 11.39 -1.15 -7.64
C ASN A 402 11.81 -2.48 -7.00
N VAL A 403 11.22 -3.58 -7.47
CA VAL A 403 11.48 -4.94 -6.98
C VAL A 403 11.99 -5.80 -8.14
N PRO A 404 12.99 -6.67 -7.91
CA PRO A 404 13.53 -7.52 -8.97
C PRO A 404 12.48 -8.43 -9.58
N ALA A 405 12.51 -8.56 -10.91
CA ALA A 405 11.66 -9.50 -11.61
C ALA A 405 12.10 -10.96 -11.32
N MET A 406 11.36 -11.61 -10.42
CA MET A 406 11.63 -12.99 -9.99
C MET A 406 10.89 -14.05 -10.81
N GLY A 407 9.99 -13.66 -11.72
CA GLY A 407 9.25 -14.60 -12.58
C GLY A 407 8.34 -15.57 -11.81
N PHE A 408 7.99 -15.27 -10.55
CA PHE A 408 7.15 -16.13 -9.70
C PHE A 408 5.75 -16.37 -10.26
N GLN A 409 5.23 -15.41 -11.02
CA GLN A 409 3.93 -15.47 -11.69
C GLN A 409 3.86 -16.59 -12.74
N ASN A 410 4.97 -17.06 -13.30
CA ASN A 410 4.96 -18.09 -14.35
C ASN A 410 4.69 -19.50 -13.83
N ARG A 411 4.61 -19.70 -12.52
CA ARG A 411 4.38 -21.01 -11.88
C ARG A 411 3.01 -21.14 -11.21
N LEU A 412 2.19 -20.10 -11.26
CA LEU A 412 0.87 -20.06 -10.65
C LEU A 412 -0.07 -19.25 -11.56
N ARG A 413 -1.32 -19.68 -11.71
CA ARG A 413 -2.35 -18.91 -12.43
C ARG A 413 -3.72 -19.06 -11.80
N LEU A 414 -4.61 -18.11 -12.07
CA LEU A 414 -6.04 -18.21 -11.79
C LEU A 414 -6.78 -18.68 -13.05
N SER A 415 -7.70 -19.61 -12.88
CA SER A 415 -8.43 -20.26 -13.97
C SER A 415 -9.93 -20.27 -13.69
N GLY A 416 -10.74 -20.05 -14.73
CA GLY A 416 -12.20 -20.12 -14.67
C GLY A 416 -12.94 -18.96 -14.01
N GLY A 417 -12.23 -17.97 -13.48
CA GLY A 417 -12.83 -16.76 -12.89
C GLY A 417 -13.67 -15.94 -13.86
N ARG A 418 -14.64 -15.18 -13.33
CA ARG A 418 -15.43 -14.22 -14.13
C ARG A 418 -14.60 -13.00 -14.57
N ASN A 419 -13.53 -12.72 -13.83
CA ASN A 419 -12.59 -11.64 -14.10
C ASN A 419 -11.15 -12.10 -13.74
N PRO A 420 -10.11 -11.35 -14.12
CA PRO A 420 -8.71 -11.73 -13.86
C PRO A 420 -8.28 -11.78 -12.39
N PHE A 421 -9.11 -11.27 -11.47
CA PHE A 421 -8.81 -11.19 -10.04
C PHE A 421 -9.39 -12.33 -9.23
N GLU A 422 -10.17 -13.22 -9.84
CA GLU A 422 -10.71 -14.40 -9.15
C GLU A 422 -10.48 -15.67 -9.96
N GLY A 423 -10.52 -16.81 -9.30
CA GLY A 423 -10.52 -18.09 -9.96
C GLY A 423 -9.93 -19.22 -9.12
N ARG A 424 -9.96 -20.40 -9.72
CA ARG A 424 -9.30 -21.59 -9.16
C ARG A 424 -7.78 -21.43 -9.26
N VAL A 425 -7.09 -21.76 -8.18
CA VAL A 425 -5.63 -21.70 -8.11
C VAL A 425 -5.03 -22.93 -8.78
N GLU A 426 -4.31 -22.71 -9.87
CA GLU A 426 -3.57 -23.74 -10.58
C GLU A 426 -2.07 -23.47 -10.45
N VAL A 427 -1.29 -24.50 -10.13
CA VAL A 427 0.17 -24.41 -9.98
C VAL A 427 0.87 -25.33 -10.98
N LEU A 428 2.01 -24.89 -11.47
CA LEU A 428 2.83 -25.65 -12.40
C LEU A 428 3.78 -26.57 -11.63
N ALA A 429 3.53 -27.87 -11.68
CA ALA A 429 4.30 -28.89 -10.98
C ALA A 429 4.99 -29.86 -11.95
N GLU A 430 6.07 -30.49 -11.51
CA GLU A 430 6.76 -31.52 -12.30
C GLU A 430 6.19 -32.90 -12.00
N LYS A 431 5.60 -33.56 -13.01
CA LYS A 431 5.05 -34.92 -12.93
C LYS A 431 5.69 -35.76 -14.03
N ASN A 432 6.40 -36.82 -13.65
CA ASN A 432 7.08 -37.75 -14.57
C ASN A 432 8.04 -37.06 -15.58
N GLY A 433 8.75 -36.01 -15.16
CA GLY A 433 9.71 -35.26 -15.99
C GLY A 433 9.09 -34.25 -16.96
N SER A 434 7.76 -34.08 -16.94
CA SER A 434 7.04 -33.04 -17.68
C SER A 434 6.40 -32.04 -16.72
N LEU A 435 6.34 -30.77 -17.12
CA LEU A 435 5.63 -29.74 -16.37
C LEU A 435 4.13 -29.82 -16.71
N VAL A 436 3.31 -30.01 -15.68
CA VAL A 436 1.86 -30.11 -15.79
C VAL A 436 1.20 -29.10 -14.86
N TRP A 437 0.10 -28.52 -15.30
CA TRP A 437 -0.76 -27.72 -14.43
C TRP A 437 -1.61 -28.65 -13.57
N GLY A 438 -1.81 -28.28 -12.32
CA GLY A 438 -2.71 -28.99 -11.42
C GLY A 438 -3.30 -28.06 -10.37
N THR A 439 -4.26 -28.57 -9.62
CA THR A 439 -4.95 -27.84 -8.55
C THR A 439 -4.24 -27.95 -7.20
N VAL A 440 -4.57 -27.00 -6.32
CA VAL A 440 -4.18 -27.02 -4.91
C VAL A 440 -5.35 -27.55 -4.08
N CYS A 441 -5.06 -28.42 -3.11
CA CYS A 441 -6.07 -28.94 -2.19
C CYS A 441 -6.70 -27.81 -1.37
N SER A 442 -8.03 -27.86 -1.20
CA SER A 442 -8.79 -26.87 -0.44
C SER A 442 -8.80 -27.10 1.08
N ASP A 443 -8.31 -28.24 1.56
CA ASP A 443 -8.33 -28.57 2.97
C ASP A 443 -7.50 -27.56 3.78
N SER A 444 -8.15 -26.90 4.73
CA SER A 444 -7.58 -25.80 5.54
C SER A 444 -7.17 -24.56 4.75
N TRP A 445 -7.66 -24.38 3.51
CA TRP A 445 -7.39 -23.20 2.70
C TRP A 445 -8.11 -21.97 3.29
N GLY A 446 -7.35 -20.93 3.63
CA GLY A 446 -7.83 -19.71 4.24
C GLY A 446 -7.34 -18.42 3.58
N THR A 447 -7.67 -17.29 4.20
CA THR A 447 -7.37 -15.93 3.72
C THR A 447 -5.86 -15.65 3.68
N ILE A 448 -5.09 -16.26 4.58
CA ILE A 448 -3.62 -16.10 4.64
C ILE A 448 -2.96 -16.77 3.42
N GLU A 449 -3.35 -17.98 3.05
CA GLU A 449 -2.87 -18.64 1.83
C GLU A 449 -3.28 -17.83 0.58
N ALA A 450 -4.52 -17.35 0.55
CA ALA A 450 -5.00 -16.50 -0.54
C ALA A 450 -4.19 -15.21 -0.67
N THR A 451 -3.75 -14.61 0.44
CA THR A 451 -2.91 -13.39 0.46
C THR A 451 -1.58 -13.65 -0.24
N VAL A 452 -0.96 -14.81 0.01
CA VAL A 452 0.28 -15.20 -0.67
C VAL A 452 0.05 -15.38 -2.18
N VAL A 453 -1.09 -15.96 -2.59
CA VAL A 453 -1.44 -16.13 -4.00
C VAL A 453 -1.66 -14.79 -4.71
N CYS A 454 -2.50 -13.91 -4.16
CA CYS A 454 -2.81 -12.60 -4.75
C CYS A 454 -1.55 -11.75 -4.87
N ARG A 455 -0.70 -11.75 -3.83
CA ARG A 455 0.59 -11.06 -3.84
C ARG A 455 1.58 -11.67 -4.84
N GLN A 456 1.68 -13.00 -4.93
CA GLN A 456 2.56 -13.67 -5.89
C GLN A 456 2.20 -13.29 -7.34
N LEU A 457 0.90 -13.14 -7.61
CA LEU A 457 0.38 -12.73 -8.91
C LEU A 457 0.43 -11.22 -9.16
N GLY A 458 0.74 -10.42 -8.14
CA GLY A 458 0.70 -8.96 -8.24
C GLY A 458 -0.72 -8.40 -8.40
N LEU A 459 -1.72 -9.09 -7.85
CA LEU A 459 -3.14 -8.74 -7.93
C LEU A 459 -3.65 -8.03 -6.65
N GLY A 460 -2.74 -7.67 -5.75
CA GLY A 460 -3.04 -6.97 -4.50
C GLY A 460 -3.31 -7.92 -3.32
N PHE A 461 -4.25 -7.53 -2.47
CA PHE A 461 -4.68 -8.28 -1.28
C PHE A 461 -5.62 -9.43 -1.66
N ALA A 462 -5.71 -10.43 -0.79
CA ALA A 462 -6.84 -11.35 -0.85
C ALA A 462 -8.11 -10.60 -0.45
N ASN A 463 -9.22 -10.92 -1.10
CA ASN A 463 -10.56 -10.49 -0.70
C ASN A 463 -11.33 -11.69 -0.15
N ASN A 464 -11.23 -12.85 -0.83
CA ASN A 464 -11.86 -14.09 -0.38
C ASN A 464 -10.99 -15.32 -0.67
N ALA A 465 -11.08 -16.30 0.22
CA ALA A 465 -10.55 -17.65 0.03
C ALA A 465 -11.68 -18.67 -0.10
N PHE A 466 -11.60 -19.52 -1.11
CA PHE A 466 -12.64 -20.50 -1.43
C PHE A 466 -12.10 -21.91 -1.31
N GLN A 467 -12.86 -22.77 -0.62
CA GLN A 467 -12.58 -24.20 -0.53
C GLN A 467 -13.33 -25.02 -1.59
N GLU A 468 -14.33 -24.43 -2.23
CA GLU A 468 -15.10 -25.05 -3.29
C GLU A 468 -15.10 -24.14 -4.52
N THR A 469 -14.73 -24.73 -5.66
CA THR A 469 -14.46 -24.01 -6.92
C THR A 469 -15.33 -24.55 -8.07
N TRP A 470 -16.37 -25.33 -7.78
CA TRP A 470 -17.18 -26.02 -8.79
C TRP A 470 -17.85 -25.10 -9.82
N TYR A 471 -18.06 -23.83 -9.47
CA TYR A 471 -18.67 -22.81 -10.33
C TYR A 471 -17.68 -22.14 -11.29
N TRP A 472 -16.38 -22.35 -11.14
CA TRP A 472 -15.36 -21.88 -12.08
C TRP A 472 -15.00 -22.98 -13.08
N PRO A 473 -15.39 -22.85 -14.36
CA PRO A 473 -15.00 -23.80 -15.39
C PRO A 473 -13.51 -23.64 -15.67
N GLY A 474 -12.72 -24.69 -15.53
CA GLY A 474 -11.31 -24.61 -15.92
C GLY A 474 -10.88 -25.82 -16.74
N ASP A 475 -9.62 -25.83 -17.11
CA ASP A 475 -9.07 -26.85 -18.00
C ASP A 475 -9.07 -28.21 -17.28
N VAL A 476 -9.81 -29.17 -17.85
CA VAL A 476 -9.93 -30.53 -17.30
C VAL A 476 -8.56 -31.21 -17.20
N SER A 477 -7.60 -30.81 -18.03
CA SER A 477 -6.23 -31.34 -17.96
C SER A 477 -5.48 -30.93 -16.68
N ALA A 478 -6.01 -29.96 -15.93
CA ALA A 478 -5.43 -29.45 -14.68
C ALA A 478 -6.20 -29.86 -13.42
N ASP A 479 -7.19 -30.76 -13.49
CA ASP A 479 -8.02 -31.11 -12.33
C ASP A 479 -7.26 -31.91 -11.25
N ASP A 480 -6.18 -32.60 -11.62
CA ASP A 480 -5.34 -33.35 -10.68
C ASP A 480 -4.77 -32.44 -9.58
N VAL A 481 -4.86 -32.88 -8.32
CA VAL A 481 -4.20 -32.18 -7.20
C VAL A 481 -2.69 -32.39 -7.31
N VAL A 482 -1.93 -31.30 -7.23
CA VAL A 482 -0.46 -31.32 -7.29
C VAL A 482 0.20 -30.70 -6.05
N MET A 483 -0.59 -30.08 -5.17
CA MET A 483 -0.12 -29.47 -3.92
C MET A 483 -1.21 -29.63 -2.85
N SER A 484 -0.83 -29.99 -1.62
CA SER A 484 -1.77 -30.21 -0.51
C SER A 484 -1.18 -29.81 0.84
N GLY A 485 -2.03 -29.62 1.85
CA GLY A 485 -1.63 -29.26 3.21
C GLY A 485 -0.92 -27.89 3.29
N VAL A 486 -1.31 -26.95 2.44
CA VAL A 486 -0.67 -25.63 2.36
C VAL A 486 -1.03 -24.83 3.61
N ARG A 487 -0.01 -24.34 4.31
CA ARG A 487 -0.12 -23.47 5.47
C ARG A 487 0.91 -22.36 5.36
N CYS A 488 0.44 -21.14 5.20
CA CYS A 488 1.29 -19.95 5.06
C CYS A 488 1.33 -19.17 6.39
N SER A 489 2.41 -18.43 6.59
CA SER A 489 2.52 -17.39 7.62
C SER A 489 1.99 -16.03 7.14
N GLY A 490 1.83 -15.86 5.82
CA GLY A 490 1.41 -14.61 5.18
C GLY A 490 2.58 -13.73 4.73
N THR A 491 3.83 -14.10 5.04
CA THR A 491 5.05 -13.35 4.65
C THR A 491 5.76 -13.94 3.43
N GLU A 492 5.35 -15.13 2.98
CA GLU A 492 5.98 -15.85 1.89
C GLU A 492 5.82 -15.15 0.54
N MET A 493 6.88 -15.10 -0.27
CA MET A 493 6.80 -14.45 -1.58
C MET A 493 6.07 -15.29 -2.64
N THR A 494 5.98 -16.60 -2.39
CA THR A 494 5.35 -17.57 -3.29
C THR A 494 4.69 -18.68 -2.50
N LEU A 495 3.61 -19.26 -3.06
CA LEU A 495 2.89 -20.37 -2.44
C LEU A 495 3.79 -21.59 -2.15
N ALA A 496 4.79 -21.83 -2.99
CA ALA A 496 5.75 -22.93 -2.83
C ALA A 496 6.73 -22.74 -1.65
N GLN A 497 6.79 -21.56 -1.02
CA GLN A 497 7.58 -21.32 0.19
C GLN A 497 6.77 -21.59 1.46
N CYS A 498 5.45 -21.63 1.37
CA CYS A 498 4.60 -21.99 2.50
C CYS A 498 4.88 -23.44 2.93
N LEU A 499 4.57 -23.76 4.18
CA LEU A 499 4.62 -25.14 4.62
C LEU A 499 3.59 -25.94 3.82
N HIS A 500 4.00 -27.00 3.14
CA HIS A 500 3.08 -27.85 2.38
C HIS A 500 3.61 -29.28 2.33
N HIS A 501 2.73 -30.24 2.02
CA HIS A 501 3.13 -31.62 1.82
C HIS A 501 4.09 -31.75 0.62
N GLY A 502 5.09 -32.61 0.74
CA GLY A 502 6.08 -32.86 -0.30
C GLY A 502 5.53 -33.72 -1.45
N LYS A 503 6.23 -34.80 -1.79
CA LYS A 503 5.79 -35.71 -2.88
C LYS A 503 4.53 -36.52 -2.55
N HIS A 504 4.27 -36.75 -1.26
CA HIS A 504 3.09 -37.47 -0.81
C HIS A 504 1.95 -36.49 -0.60
N LEU A 505 0.97 -36.49 -1.50
CA LEU A 505 -0.19 -35.62 -1.43
C LEU A 505 -1.29 -36.30 -0.62
N ASP A 506 -1.96 -35.52 0.23
CA ASP A 506 -3.14 -35.96 0.98
C ASP A 506 -4.24 -34.91 0.81
N CYS A 507 -5.33 -35.31 0.19
CA CYS A 507 -6.46 -34.45 -0.11
C CYS A 507 -7.74 -35.28 -0.24
N PRO A 508 -8.38 -35.67 0.88
CA PRO A 508 -9.57 -36.51 0.90
C PRO A 508 -10.74 -35.95 0.07
N ARG A 509 -10.86 -34.62 -0.08
CA ARG A 509 -11.88 -33.97 -0.91
C ARG A 509 -11.58 -34.04 -2.42
N GLY A 510 -10.37 -34.40 -2.82
CA GLY A 510 -9.94 -34.48 -4.22
C GLY A 510 -9.63 -33.12 -4.85
N GLY A 511 -9.45 -33.11 -6.18
CA GLY A 511 -9.11 -31.92 -6.98
C GLY A 511 -10.25 -31.42 -7.87
N GLY A 512 -9.95 -30.42 -8.70
CA GLY A 512 -10.90 -29.85 -9.66
C GLY A 512 -12.02 -29.02 -9.01
N ARG A 513 -13.16 -29.65 -8.68
CA ARG A 513 -14.35 -28.98 -8.11
C ARG A 513 -14.20 -28.59 -6.64
N PHE A 514 -13.35 -29.31 -5.92
CA PHE A 514 -13.01 -29.06 -4.51
C PHE A 514 -11.59 -28.49 -4.37
N ALA A 515 -11.12 -27.79 -5.40
CA ALA A 515 -9.82 -27.15 -5.36
C ALA A 515 -9.89 -25.84 -4.56
N ALA A 516 -8.73 -25.35 -4.16
CA ALA A 516 -8.58 -24.02 -3.61
C ALA A 516 -8.81 -22.94 -4.68
N GLY A 517 -9.48 -21.86 -4.28
CA GLY A 517 -9.70 -20.68 -5.11
C GLY A 517 -9.49 -19.39 -4.33
N VAL A 518 -9.30 -18.30 -5.06
CA VAL A 518 -9.10 -16.97 -4.48
C VAL A 518 -9.87 -15.92 -5.25
N SER A 519 -10.17 -14.82 -4.57
CA SER A 519 -10.51 -13.53 -5.16
C SER A 519 -9.59 -12.48 -4.56
N CYS A 520 -9.05 -11.62 -5.40
CA CYS A 520 -8.09 -10.58 -5.05
C CYS A 520 -8.71 -9.18 -5.22
N SER A 521 -8.15 -8.20 -4.52
CA SER A 521 -8.52 -6.79 -4.58
C SER A 521 -7.26 -5.93 -4.46
N GLU A 522 -7.25 -4.75 -5.09
CA GLU A 522 -6.14 -3.80 -4.95
C GLU A 522 -6.08 -3.16 -3.55
N THR A 523 -7.19 -3.18 -2.83
CA THR A 523 -7.38 -2.52 -1.52
C THR A 523 -8.05 -3.46 -0.52
N ALA A 524 -7.79 -3.24 0.76
CA ALA A 524 -8.36 -3.97 1.89
C ALA A 524 -8.55 -3.05 3.12
N PRO A 525 -9.46 -3.37 4.06
CA PRO A 525 -9.55 -2.71 5.36
C PRO A 525 -8.33 -3.04 6.25
N ASP A 526 -8.17 -2.33 7.36
CA ASP A 526 -7.11 -2.59 8.36
C ASP A 526 -7.66 -2.24 9.75
N LEU A 527 -7.97 -3.25 10.57
CA LEU A 527 -8.60 -3.05 11.86
C LEU A 527 -7.58 -2.95 12.99
N VAL A 528 -7.69 -1.88 13.78
CA VAL A 528 -6.77 -1.64 14.90
C VAL A 528 -7.53 -1.28 16.16
N LEU A 529 -7.19 -1.93 17.28
CA LEU A 529 -7.77 -1.60 18.58
C LEU A 529 -7.07 -0.39 19.21
N ASN A 530 -7.83 0.58 19.69
CA ASN A 530 -7.28 1.66 20.50
C ASN A 530 -6.90 1.15 21.91
N ALA A 531 -5.61 0.91 22.12
CA ALA A 531 -5.06 0.40 23.37
C ALA A 531 -5.28 1.35 24.58
N GLN A 532 -5.24 2.67 24.36
CA GLN A 532 -5.41 3.66 25.43
C GLN A 532 -6.84 3.67 25.98
N VAL A 533 -7.84 3.50 25.10
CA VAL A 533 -9.25 3.41 25.52
C VAL A 533 -9.45 2.21 26.45
N VAL A 534 -8.86 1.06 26.12
CA VAL A 534 -8.91 -0.13 26.98
C VAL A 534 -8.28 0.18 28.34
N GLU A 535 -7.05 0.71 28.36
CA GLU A 535 -6.33 1.03 29.60
C GLU A 535 -7.15 1.93 30.54
N HIS A 536 -7.70 3.03 30.00
CA HIS A 536 -8.42 4.05 30.78
C HIS A 536 -9.82 3.64 31.24
N THR A 537 -10.45 2.67 30.57
CA THR A 537 -11.85 2.27 30.84
C THR A 537 -11.98 0.96 31.60
N THR A 538 -10.87 0.37 32.03
CA THR A 538 -10.88 -0.90 32.76
C THR A 538 -11.37 -0.73 34.20
N TYR A 539 -12.31 -1.58 34.63
CA TYR A 539 -12.73 -1.68 36.03
C TYR A 539 -13.35 -3.05 36.36
N LEU A 540 -13.48 -3.33 37.66
CA LEU A 540 -14.18 -4.52 38.16
C LEU A 540 -15.61 -4.18 38.56
N GLU A 541 -16.54 -5.08 38.25
CA GLU A 541 -17.93 -5.00 38.68
C GLU A 541 -18.42 -6.36 39.18
N ASP A 542 -19.03 -6.38 40.37
CA ASP A 542 -19.71 -7.56 40.90
C ASP A 542 -21.20 -7.48 40.58
N ARG A 543 -21.73 -8.40 39.77
CA ARG A 543 -23.13 -8.44 39.33
C ARG A 543 -23.82 -9.73 39.77
N PRO A 544 -25.07 -9.66 40.27
CA PRO A 544 -25.82 -10.85 40.63
C PRO A 544 -26.34 -11.59 39.38
N MET A 545 -26.37 -12.93 39.44
CA MET A 545 -26.74 -13.79 38.30
C MET A 545 -28.13 -13.51 37.72
N TYR A 546 -29.10 -13.05 38.51
CA TYR A 546 -30.45 -12.77 38.00
C TYR A 546 -30.49 -11.64 36.95
N ILE A 547 -29.49 -10.75 36.91
CA ILE A 547 -29.37 -9.70 35.89
C ILE A 547 -28.64 -10.24 34.65
N LEU A 548 -27.77 -11.24 34.82
CA LEU A 548 -26.89 -11.78 33.79
C LEU A 548 -27.51 -12.92 32.97
N GLN A 549 -28.84 -13.04 32.94
CA GLN A 549 -29.52 -14.14 32.24
C GLN A 549 -29.18 -14.16 30.74
N CYS A 550 -29.31 -13.02 30.08
CA CYS A 550 -28.94 -12.84 28.68
C CYS A 550 -27.47 -13.19 28.42
N ALA A 551 -26.56 -12.65 29.22
CA ALA A 551 -25.14 -12.93 29.09
C ALA A 551 -24.79 -14.42 29.32
N ASN A 552 -25.55 -15.13 30.14
CA ASN A 552 -25.36 -16.57 30.35
C ASN A 552 -25.87 -17.40 29.17
N GLU A 553 -27.00 -17.00 28.56
CA GLU A 553 -27.54 -17.60 27.34
C GLU A 553 -26.60 -17.40 26.14
N GLU A 554 -25.95 -16.25 26.07
CA GLU A 554 -24.92 -15.90 25.07
C GLU A 554 -23.52 -16.45 25.39
N HIS A 555 -23.37 -17.25 26.45
CA HIS A 555 -22.08 -17.82 26.86
C HIS A 555 -20.97 -16.80 27.19
N CYS A 556 -21.32 -15.58 27.60
CA CYS A 556 -20.39 -14.52 27.99
C CYS A 556 -19.85 -14.62 29.42
N LEU A 557 -20.25 -15.67 30.16
CA LEU A 557 -19.80 -15.95 31.51
C LEU A 557 -18.91 -17.20 31.53
N SER A 558 -18.07 -17.33 32.56
CA SER A 558 -17.22 -18.52 32.68
C SER A 558 -18.05 -19.78 32.91
N SER A 559 -17.47 -20.96 32.69
CA SER A 559 -18.16 -22.25 32.83
C SER A 559 -18.75 -22.51 34.22
N SER A 560 -18.21 -21.89 35.29
CA SER A 560 -18.78 -22.02 36.64
C SER A 560 -20.14 -21.30 36.80
N ALA A 561 -20.47 -20.35 35.93
CA ALA A 561 -21.74 -19.63 35.96
C ALA A 561 -22.94 -20.55 35.66
N ALA A 562 -22.74 -21.63 34.89
CA ALA A 562 -23.79 -22.60 34.58
C ALA A 562 -24.34 -23.33 35.81
N ALA A 563 -23.53 -23.47 36.87
CA ALA A 563 -23.93 -24.09 38.14
C ALA A 563 -24.31 -23.07 39.22
N ALA A 564 -24.29 -21.78 38.90
CA ALA A 564 -24.44 -20.71 39.86
C ALA A 564 -25.93 -20.40 40.16
N THR A 565 -26.27 -20.14 41.42
CA THR A 565 -27.64 -19.80 41.83
C THR A 565 -27.98 -18.36 41.44
N SER A 566 -29.26 -18.01 41.36
CA SER A 566 -29.71 -16.65 41.01
C SER A 566 -29.22 -15.56 41.98
N SER A 567 -28.88 -15.92 43.22
CA SER A 567 -28.33 -15.04 44.26
C SER A 567 -26.80 -14.95 44.26
N SER A 568 -26.12 -15.77 43.47
CA SER A 568 -24.67 -15.71 43.35
C SER A 568 -24.22 -14.47 42.57
N TYR A 569 -23.00 -14.02 42.84
CA TYR A 569 -22.39 -12.88 42.17
C TYR A 569 -21.31 -13.37 41.22
N ARG A 570 -21.20 -12.69 40.07
CA ARG A 570 -20.11 -12.83 39.13
C ARG A 570 -19.26 -11.57 39.17
N ARG A 571 -17.94 -11.74 39.17
CA ARG A 571 -16.98 -10.65 39.07
C ARG A 571 -16.55 -10.47 37.64
N LEU A 572 -16.82 -9.29 37.09
CA LEU A 572 -16.64 -8.97 35.68
C LEU A 572 -15.54 -7.93 35.53
N LEU A 573 -14.51 -8.25 34.75
CA LEU A 573 -13.50 -7.30 34.29
C LEU A 573 -14.01 -6.60 33.03
N ARG A 574 -14.53 -5.38 33.18
CA ARG A 574 -15.08 -4.57 32.09
C ARG A 574 -14.03 -3.65 31.48
N PHE A 575 -14.20 -3.33 30.19
CA PHE A 575 -13.34 -2.42 29.43
C PHE A 575 -14.07 -2.00 28.14
N SER A 576 -13.78 -0.83 27.58
CA SER A 576 -14.29 -0.45 26.26
C SER A 576 -13.36 -0.93 25.16
N SER A 577 -13.91 -1.38 24.03
CA SER A 577 -13.12 -1.66 22.81
C SER A 577 -13.55 -0.73 21.69
N GLN A 578 -12.58 0.07 21.20
CA GLN A 578 -12.75 0.95 20.06
C GLN A 578 -11.90 0.42 18.91
N ILE A 579 -12.56 -0.09 17.85
CA ILE A 579 -11.91 -0.69 16.69
C ILE A 579 -11.96 0.30 15.52
N HIS A 580 -10.80 0.76 15.08
CA HIS A 580 -10.64 1.67 13.94
C HIS A 580 -10.48 0.90 12.64
N ASN A 581 -10.96 1.45 11.52
CA ASN A 581 -10.58 1.00 10.18
C ASN A 581 -9.63 2.00 9.53
N ASN A 582 -8.33 1.71 9.64
CA ASN A 582 -7.23 2.52 9.11
C ASN A 582 -6.79 2.07 7.70
N GLY A 583 -7.55 1.18 7.07
CA GLY A 583 -7.25 0.60 5.77
C GLY A 583 -7.63 1.50 4.60
N LEU A 584 -7.86 0.88 3.43
CA LEU A 584 -8.20 1.59 2.20
C LEU A 584 -9.63 1.36 1.72
N THR A 585 -10.35 0.42 2.34
CA THR A 585 -11.75 0.12 2.03
C THR A 585 -12.54 -0.16 3.30
N ASP A 586 -13.85 0.00 3.22
CA ASP A 586 -14.76 -0.35 4.30
C ASP A 586 -14.59 -1.82 4.70
N PHE A 587 -14.51 -2.07 6.01
CA PHE A 587 -14.59 -3.42 6.55
C PHE A 587 -16.03 -3.89 6.47
N ARG A 588 -16.27 -5.10 5.95
CA ARG A 588 -17.61 -5.65 5.78
C ARG A 588 -17.68 -7.09 6.26
N PRO A 589 -18.80 -7.49 6.87
CA PRO A 589 -18.99 -8.87 7.30
C PRO A 589 -18.99 -9.80 6.08
N ARG A 590 -18.35 -10.97 6.23
CA ARG A 590 -18.33 -12.02 5.20
C ARG A 590 -19.73 -12.59 4.95
N ALA A 591 -20.53 -12.69 6.00
CA ALA A 591 -21.85 -13.28 5.97
C ALA A 591 -22.84 -12.34 5.26
N ALA A 592 -23.63 -12.88 4.34
CA ALA A 592 -24.66 -12.10 3.66
C ALA A 592 -25.78 -11.71 4.63
N HIS A 593 -26.51 -10.65 4.29
CA HIS A 593 -27.59 -10.07 5.13
C HIS A 593 -28.61 -11.10 5.62
N HIS A 594 -28.90 -12.12 4.80
CA HIS A 594 -29.86 -13.19 5.13
C HIS A 594 -29.35 -14.22 6.16
N SER A 595 -28.04 -14.27 6.42
CA SER A 595 -27.44 -15.18 7.41
C SER A 595 -27.14 -14.49 8.73
N TRP A 596 -27.51 -13.23 8.89
CA TRP A 596 -27.34 -12.50 10.14
C TRP A 596 -28.35 -12.99 11.17
N ILE A 597 -27.88 -13.14 12.41
CA ILE A 597 -28.66 -13.73 13.50
C ILE A 597 -29.21 -12.60 14.36
N TRP A 598 -30.54 -12.55 14.55
CA TRP A 598 -31.14 -11.61 15.49
C TRP A 598 -30.88 -12.06 16.92
N HIS A 599 -30.56 -11.12 17.79
CA HIS A 599 -30.40 -11.42 19.20
C HIS A 599 -31.34 -10.62 20.08
N GLU A 600 -32.16 -11.35 20.83
CA GLU A 600 -33.27 -10.77 21.59
C GLU A 600 -32.79 -9.86 22.73
N CYS A 601 -31.66 -10.18 23.34
CA CYS A 601 -31.10 -9.40 24.43
C CYS A 601 -30.56 -8.04 23.97
N HIS A 602 -30.06 -7.95 22.74
CA HIS A 602 -29.44 -6.73 22.20
C HIS A 602 -30.31 -5.99 21.18
N ARG A 603 -31.42 -6.61 20.75
CA ARG A 603 -32.41 -6.06 19.83
C ARG A 603 -31.82 -5.54 18.52
N HIS A 604 -30.82 -6.24 18.00
CA HIS A 604 -30.26 -6.02 16.68
C HIS A 604 -29.72 -7.32 16.08
N TYR A 605 -29.32 -7.28 14.81
CA TYR A 605 -28.75 -8.41 14.08
C TYR A 605 -27.23 -8.45 14.23
N HIS A 606 -26.66 -9.63 14.41
CA HIS A 606 -25.22 -9.85 14.41
C HIS A 606 -24.77 -10.34 13.03
N SER A 607 -23.77 -9.65 12.47
CA SER A 607 -23.23 -9.96 11.14
C SER A 607 -21.99 -10.85 11.17
N MET A 608 -21.40 -11.05 12.35
CA MET A 608 -20.28 -11.95 12.61
C MET A 608 -20.48 -12.66 13.95
N GLU A 609 -20.17 -13.97 14.00
CA GLU A 609 -20.24 -14.77 15.23
C GLU A 609 -19.02 -14.51 16.13
N VAL A 610 -17.81 -14.42 15.55
CA VAL A 610 -16.57 -14.19 16.29
C VAL A 610 -15.79 -13.05 15.66
N PHE A 611 -15.90 -11.84 16.22
CA PHE A 611 -15.09 -10.69 15.80
C PHE A 611 -13.94 -10.39 16.76
N THR A 612 -14.09 -10.65 18.07
CA THR A 612 -12.99 -10.47 19.02
C THR A 612 -12.92 -11.56 20.08
N HIS A 613 -11.71 -12.02 20.40
CA HIS A 613 -11.42 -12.82 21.60
C HIS A 613 -10.82 -11.95 22.71
N TYR A 614 -11.28 -12.16 23.94
CA TYR A 614 -10.75 -11.53 25.14
C TYR A 614 -10.10 -12.60 26.00
N ASP A 615 -8.78 -12.54 26.14
CA ASP A 615 -8.03 -13.53 26.89
C ASP A 615 -7.36 -12.88 28.11
N LEU A 616 -7.48 -13.53 29.26
CA LEU A 616 -6.61 -13.27 30.41
C LEU A 616 -5.61 -14.42 30.52
N LEU A 617 -4.36 -14.13 30.21
CA LEU A 617 -3.27 -15.10 30.15
C LEU A 617 -2.42 -15.03 31.42
N SER A 618 -1.88 -16.17 31.84
CA SER A 618 -0.78 -16.18 32.80
C SER A 618 0.48 -15.57 32.18
N LEU A 619 1.47 -15.24 33.01
CA LEU A 619 2.79 -14.81 32.52
C LEU A 619 3.49 -15.86 31.63
N ASN A 620 3.08 -17.13 31.73
CA ASN A 620 3.58 -18.22 30.89
C ASN A 620 2.81 -18.35 29.56
N GLY A 621 1.81 -17.50 29.31
CA GLY A 621 1.00 -17.51 28.09
C GLY A 621 -0.16 -18.50 28.09
N THR A 622 -0.45 -19.17 29.21
CA THR A 622 -1.61 -20.07 29.32
C THR A 622 -2.88 -19.26 29.55
N LYS A 623 -3.97 -19.55 28.82
CA LYS A 623 -5.27 -18.93 29.08
C LYS A 623 -5.78 -19.32 30.48
N VAL A 624 -6.07 -18.32 31.32
CA VAL A 624 -6.58 -18.47 32.69
C VAL A 624 -8.06 -18.15 32.75
N ALA A 625 -8.49 -17.12 32.02
CA ALA A 625 -9.88 -16.84 31.76
C ALA A 625 -10.04 -16.42 30.29
N GLU A 626 -11.21 -16.69 29.75
CA GLU A 626 -11.62 -16.30 28.41
C GLU A 626 -12.93 -15.55 28.53
N GLY A 627 -13.04 -14.49 27.75
CA GLY A 627 -14.26 -13.79 27.45
C GLY A 627 -14.35 -13.62 25.95
N HIS A 628 -15.54 -13.28 25.51
CA HIS A 628 -15.77 -12.85 24.15
C HIS A 628 -16.98 -11.96 24.17
N LYS A 629 -17.12 -11.22 23.10
CA LYS A 629 -18.35 -10.52 22.81
C LYS A 629 -19.15 -11.44 21.89
N ALA A 630 -20.27 -11.98 22.38
CA ALA A 630 -21.07 -13.03 21.71
C ALA A 630 -21.79 -12.56 20.43
N SER A 631 -21.47 -11.36 19.95
CA SER A 631 -22.38 -10.58 19.15
C SER A 631 -21.79 -9.26 18.68
N PHE A 632 -21.66 -9.07 17.36
CA PHE A 632 -21.12 -7.83 16.79
C PHE A 632 -22.09 -7.19 15.81
N CYS A 633 -22.33 -5.91 16.09
CA CYS A 633 -22.97 -4.95 15.21
C CYS A 633 -21.85 -4.06 14.67
N LEU A 634 -21.52 -4.18 13.38
CA LEU A 634 -20.48 -3.34 12.80
C LEU A 634 -21.10 -2.02 12.33
N GLU A 635 -20.79 -0.93 13.01
CA GLU A 635 -21.30 0.41 12.68
C GLU A 635 -20.27 1.53 12.85
N ASP A 636 -20.55 2.68 12.23
CA ASP A 636 -19.71 3.87 12.33
C ASP A 636 -20.10 4.71 13.57
N THR A 637 -19.58 4.33 14.74
CA THR A 637 -19.88 5.07 15.98
C THR A 637 -19.39 6.51 15.91
N GLN A 638 -18.19 6.75 15.36
CA GLN A 638 -17.64 8.07 15.09
C GLN A 638 -16.56 7.96 14.00
N CYS A 639 -16.29 9.06 13.31
CA CYS A 639 -15.30 9.15 12.25
C CYS A 639 -14.39 10.37 12.46
N GLU A 640 -13.27 10.37 11.77
CA GLU A 640 -12.38 11.52 11.64
C GLU A 640 -13.09 12.73 11.01
N GLU A 641 -12.53 13.92 11.19
CA GLU A 641 -13.16 15.17 10.75
C GLU A 641 -13.32 15.22 9.22
N GLY A 642 -14.56 15.36 8.75
CA GLY A 642 -14.88 15.44 7.33
C GLY A 642 -15.24 14.11 6.68
N ILE A 643 -15.27 13.00 7.44
CA ILE A 643 -15.78 11.70 7.00
C ILE A 643 -17.21 11.51 7.52
N GLU A 644 -18.12 11.15 6.63
CA GLU A 644 -19.52 10.87 6.96
C GLU A 644 -19.71 9.39 7.36
N LYS A 645 -20.51 9.17 8.41
CA LYS A 645 -20.94 7.84 8.84
C LYS A 645 -21.84 7.19 7.80
N ARG A 646 -21.67 5.89 7.58
CA ARG A 646 -22.40 5.14 6.55
C ARG A 646 -23.14 3.92 7.09
N TYR A 647 -22.55 3.20 8.03
CA TYR A 647 -23.07 1.95 8.55
C TYR A 647 -23.74 2.16 9.90
N GLU A 648 -24.92 1.55 10.05
CA GLU A 648 -25.73 1.63 11.26
C GLU A 648 -26.52 0.32 11.40
N CYS A 649 -26.50 -0.29 12.59
CA CYS A 649 -27.15 -1.58 12.80
C CYS A 649 -28.66 -1.48 13.05
N ALA A 650 -29.14 -0.29 13.44
CA ALA A 650 -30.54 -0.04 13.66
C ALA A 650 -31.38 -0.35 12.41
N ASN A 651 -32.61 -0.80 12.61
CA ASN A 651 -33.58 -1.07 11.53
C ASN A 651 -33.08 -2.05 10.45
N PHE A 652 -32.24 -3.02 10.82
CA PHE A 652 -31.66 -4.00 9.90
C PHE A 652 -30.82 -3.35 8.79
N GLY A 653 -30.17 -2.23 9.14
CA GLY A 653 -29.29 -1.47 8.26
C GLY A 653 -28.06 -2.26 7.80
N GLN A 654 -27.32 -1.68 6.85
CA GLN A 654 -26.06 -2.26 6.41
C GLN A 654 -25.02 -2.14 7.52
N GLN A 655 -24.21 -3.19 7.69
CA GLN A 655 -23.16 -3.26 8.70
C GLN A 655 -21.78 -3.24 8.05
N GLY A 656 -20.85 -2.57 8.72
CA GLY A 656 -19.47 -2.39 8.30
C GLY A 656 -18.81 -1.26 9.10
N ILE A 657 -17.52 -1.05 8.86
CA ILE A 657 -16.77 0.08 9.42
C ILE A 657 -16.14 0.83 8.24
N THR A 658 -16.55 2.07 8.03
CA THR A 658 -16.02 2.94 6.97
C THR A 658 -14.57 3.32 7.25
N VAL A 659 -13.79 3.53 6.19
CA VAL A 659 -12.39 3.99 6.30
C VAL A 659 -12.31 5.31 7.06
N GLY A 660 -11.44 5.40 8.07
CA GLY A 660 -11.32 6.57 8.94
C GLY A 660 -12.46 6.70 9.97
N CYS A 661 -13.27 5.66 10.12
CA CYS A 661 -14.26 5.53 11.19
C CYS A 661 -13.85 4.43 12.17
N TRP A 662 -14.51 4.42 13.32
CA TRP A 662 -14.37 3.38 14.32
C TRP A 662 -15.69 2.96 14.94
N ASP A 663 -15.72 1.71 15.35
CA ASP A 663 -16.83 1.11 16.10
C ASP A 663 -16.46 1.02 17.58
N THR A 664 -17.32 1.53 18.47
CA THR A 664 -17.05 1.59 19.91
C THR A 664 -18.04 0.75 20.71
N TYR A 665 -17.54 -0.37 21.21
CA TYR A 665 -18.21 -1.17 22.22
C TYR A 665 -17.83 -0.65 23.60
N ARG A 666 -18.75 0.09 24.23
CA ARG A 666 -18.51 0.70 25.53
C ARG A 666 -18.53 -0.33 26.66
N HIS A 667 -17.73 -0.10 27.69
CA HIS A 667 -17.60 -0.97 28.87
C HIS A 667 -18.91 -1.30 29.62
N ASP A 668 -19.98 -0.52 29.44
CA ASP A 668 -21.26 -0.64 30.14
C ASP A 668 -22.24 -1.63 29.47
N ILE A 669 -21.98 -2.05 28.24
CA ILE A 669 -22.86 -2.97 27.51
C ILE A 669 -22.64 -4.43 27.94
N ASP A 670 -23.59 -5.30 27.60
CA ASP A 670 -23.50 -6.73 27.90
C ASP A 670 -22.42 -7.44 27.09
N CYS A 671 -21.81 -8.48 27.67
CA CYS A 671 -20.70 -9.25 27.10
C CYS A 671 -19.42 -8.47 26.81
N GLN A 672 -19.29 -7.24 27.32
CA GLN A 672 -18.09 -6.43 27.22
C GLN A 672 -17.21 -6.59 28.48
N TRP A 673 -16.79 -7.83 28.75
CA TRP A 673 -15.96 -8.17 29.89
C TRP A 673 -15.23 -9.51 29.73
N ILE A 674 -14.34 -9.80 30.68
CA ILE A 674 -13.93 -11.17 31.04
C ILE A 674 -14.50 -11.50 32.41
N ASP A 675 -15.17 -12.65 32.55
CA ASP A 675 -15.63 -13.14 33.85
C ASP A 675 -14.42 -13.69 34.63
N VAL A 676 -14.05 -12.98 35.70
CA VAL A 676 -12.86 -13.27 36.52
C VAL A 676 -13.24 -13.83 37.90
N THR A 677 -14.45 -14.35 38.05
CA THR A 677 -14.94 -14.91 39.33
C THR A 677 -14.06 -16.05 39.85
N ASP A 678 -13.57 -16.90 38.95
CA ASP A 678 -12.75 -18.07 39.29
C ASP A 678 -11.24 -17.78 39.24
N VAL A 679 -10.86 -16.55 38.89
CA VAL A 679 -9.46 -16.15 38.74
C VAL A 679 -8.90 -15.80 40.11
N VAL A 680 -7.74 -16.37 40.43
CA VAL A 680 -7.02 -16.05 41.67
C VAL A 680 -6.29 -14.71 41.56
N PRO A 681 -5.97 -14.02 42.67
CA PRO A 681 -5.11 -12.85 42.63
C PRO A 681 -3.72 -13.17 42.07
N GLY A 682 -3.17 -12.27 41.25
CA GLY A 682 -1.89 -12.48 40.58
C GLY A 682 -1.59 -11.44 39.50
N ASP A 683 -0.47 -11.66 38.82
CA ASP A 683 -0.06 -10.90 37.64
C ASP A 683 -0.38 -11.69 36.37
N TYR A 684 -1.01 -11.00 35.41
CA TYR A 684 -1.57 -11.55 34.19
C TYR A 684 -1.25 -10.67 32.99
N ILE A 685 -1.44 -11.23 31.79
CA ILE A 685 -1.43 -10.49 30.53
C ILE A 685 -2.87 -10.47 30.03
N PHE A 686 -3.42 -9.29 29.85
CA PHE A 686 -4.72 -9.11 29.21
C PHE A 686 -4.49 -8.96 27.70
N GLN A 687 -5.25 -9.68 26.90
CA GLN A 687 -5.11 -9.69 25.45
C GLN A 687 -6.48 -9.57 24.78
N VAL A 688 -6.55 -8.73 23.76
CA VAL A 688 -7.69 -8.66 22.83
C VAL A 688 -7.19 -8.97 21.43
N VAL A 689 -7.89 -9.84 20.71
CA VAL A 689 -7.57 -10.17 19.31
C VAL A 689 -8.78 -9.87 18.45
N ILE A 690 -8.63 -8.98 17.46
CA ILE A 690 -9.65 -8.64 16.46
C ILE A 690 -9.52 -9.57 15.25
N ASN A 691 -10.64 -9.95 14.65
CA ASN A 691 -10.73 -10.85 13.50
C ASN A 691 -9.80 -12.08 13.65
N PRO A 692 -9.90 -12.82 14.76
CA PRO A 692 -8.90 -13.83 15.16
C PRO A 692 -8.80 -15.02 14.20
N ASN A 693 -9.86 -15.28 13.44
CA ASN A 693 -9.96 -16.38 12.50
C ASN A 693 -9.62 -15.97 11.06
N PHE A 694 -9.24 -14.71 10.82
CA PHE A 694 -8.98 -14.15 9.50
C PHE A 694 -10.18 -14.33 8.54
N GLU A 695 -11.40 -14.21 9.07
CA GLU A 695 -12.64 -14.46 8.34
C GLU A 695 -12.85 -13.42 7.23
N VAL A 696 -12.45 -12.18 7.51
CA VAL A 696 -12.45 -11.06 6.57
C VAL A 696 -11.01 -10.68 6.24
N ALA A 697 -10.78 -10.32 4.98
CA ALA A 697 -9.49 -9.87 4.51
C ALA A 697 -9.10 -8.51 5.07
N GLU A 698 -7.83 -8.36 5.48
CA GLU A 698 -7.25 -7.11 5.94
C GLU A 698 -5.88 -6.88 5.30
N SER A 699 -5.43 -5.62 5.30
CA SER A 699 -4.14 -5.23 4.73
C SER A 699 -2.96 -5.55 5.66
N ASP A 700 -3.19 -5.52 6.97
CA ASP A 700 -2.27 -5.95 8.01
C ASP A 700 -3.06 -6.75 9.05
N TYR A 701 -2.46 -7.82 9.56
CA TYR A 701 -3.02 -8.62 10.66
C TYR A 701 -2.13 -8.57 11.90
N THR A 702 -0.95 -7.96 11.79
CA THR A 702 0.05 -7.93 12.86
C THR A 702 -0.33 -6.97 13.99
N ASN A 703 -1.20 -6.02 13.69
CA ASN A 703 -1.80 -5.01 14.55
C ASN A 703 -3.20 -5.38 15.11
N ASN A 704 -3.76 -6.53 14.74
CA ASN A 704 -5.06 -7.00 15.26
C ASN A 704 -5.04 -7.41 16.75
N VAL A 705 -3.84 -7.63 17.29
CA VAL A 705 -3.65 -8.05 18.68
C VAL A 705 -3.32 -6.83 19.52
N MET A 706 -3.93 -6.71 20.69
CA MET A 706 -3.57 -5.73 21.71
C MET A 706 -3.25 -6.48 23.01
N LYS A 707 -2.20 -6.04 23.71
CA LYS A 707 -1.77 -6.62 24.98
C LYS A 707 -1.60 -5.55 26.03
N CYS A 708 -2.00 -5.87 27.25
CA CYS A 708 -1.79 -5.05 28.43
C CYS A 708 -1.26 -5.90 29.58
N ARG A 709 -0.60 -5.26 30.55
CA ARG A 709 -0.34 -5.88 31.84
C ARG A 709 -1.50 -5.70 32.76
N CYS A 710 -1.82 -6.76 33.46
CA CYS A 710 -2.93 -6.81 34.37
C CYS A 710 -2.44 -7.32 35.72
N ARG A 711 -2.66 -6.54 36.78
CA ARG A 711 -2.43 -6.99 38.16
C ARG A 711 -3.76 -7.04 38.89
N TYR A 712 -4.09 -8.18 39.46
CA TYR A 712 -5.34 -8.40 40.18
C TYR A 712 -5.04 -8.80 41.63
N ASP A 713 -5.53 -8.02 42.61
CA ASP A 713 -5.31 -8.30 44.04
C ASP A 713 -6.50 -9.02 44.72
N GLY A 714 -7.54 -9.36 43.97
CA GLY A 714 -8.78 -9.93 44.51
C GLY A 714 -9.86 -8.90 44.88
N HIS A 715 -9.55 -7.60 44.84
CA HIS A 715 -10.50 -6.51 45.12
C HIS A 715 -10.48 -5.44 44.03
N ARG A 716 -9.31 -5.18 43.45
CA ARG A 716 -9.03 -4.19 42.42
C ARG A 716 -8.18 -4.83 41.34
N ILE A 717 -8.23 -4.18 40.18
CA ILE A 717 -7.42 -4.55 39.03
C ILE A 717 -6.71 -3.30 38.51
N TRP A 718 -5.47 -3.47 38.07
CA TRP A 718 -4.70 -2.42 37.41
C TRP A 718 -4.32 -2.90 36.03
N MET A 719 -4.77 -2.16 35.02
CA MET A 719 -4.32 -2.30 33.64
C MET A 719 -3.24 -1.25 33.36
N TYR A 720 -2.11 -1.65 32.79
CA TYR A 720 -1.03 -0.72 32.48
C TYR A 720 -0.16 -1.22 31.32
N ASN A 721 0.53 -0.30 30.66
CA ASN A 721 1.37 -0.57 29.50
C ASN A 721 0.59 -1.32 28.41
N CYS A 722 -0.58 -0.82 28.03
CA CYS A 722 -1.32 -1.35 26.90
C CYS A 722 -0.66 -0.95 25.58
N TYR A 723 -0.47 -1.89 24.68
CA TYR A 723 0.14 -1.65 23.37
C TYR A 723 -0.43 -2.58 22.30
N ILE A 724 -0.31 -2.15 21.05
CA ILE A 724 -0.72 -2.94 19.88
C ILE A 724 0.42 -3.89 19.51
N GLY A 725 0.09 -5.11 19.13
CA GLY A 725 1.04 -6.13 18.70
C GLY A 725 1.98 -5.58 17.64
N GLY A 726 3.29 -5.75 17.85
CA GLY A 726 4.29 -5.24 16.92
C GLY A 726 4.44 -3.72 16.88
N SER A 727 3.80 -2.94 17.77
CA SER A 727 4.08 -1.50 17.93
C SER A 727 5.34 -1.22 18.75
N VAL A 728 5.89 -2.22 19.44
CA VAL A 728 7.11 -2.13 20.23
C VAL A 728 8.20 -3.07 19.70
N SER A 729 9.46 -2.79 20.01
CA SER A 729 10.59 -3.63 19.60
C SER A 729 10.53 -5.02 20.24
N SER A 730 11.10 -6.05 19.63
CA SER A 730 11.12 -7.41 20.20
C SER A 730 11.81 -7.47 21.58
N GLU A 731 12.88 -6.66 21.74
CA GLU A 731 13.55 -6.50 23.03
C GLU A 731 12.67 -5.76 24.03
N SER A 732 11.89 -4.76 23.62
CA SER A 732 10.93 -4.06 24.48
C SER A 732 9.77 -4.96 24.91
N GLU A 733 9.26 -5.80 23.99
CA GLU A 733 8.24 -6.81 24.30
C GLU A 733 8.74 -7.82 25.34
N GLU A 734 9.98 -8.31 25.20
CA GLU A 734 10.59 -9.23 26.17
C GLU A 734 11.04 -8.54 27.47
N SER A 735 11.59 -7.32 27.40
CA SER A 735 12.18 -6.59 28.53
C SER A 735 11.15 -5.87 29.39
N SER A 736 9.96 -5.57 28.84
CA SER A 736 8.81 -5.14 29.64
C SER A 736 8.67 -6.07 30.85
N PHE A 737 8.97 -7.38 30.75
CA PHE A 737 8.87 -8.39 31.81
C PHE A 737 9.91 -8.33 32.95
N ARG A 738 10.76 -7.30 33.04
CA ARG A 738 11.55 -7.06 34.27
C ARG A 738 10.78 -6.15 35.22
N GLY A 739 10.26 -6.77 36.28
CA GLY A 739 9.26 -6.21 37.17
C GLY A 739 9.57 -4.84 37.78
N LEU A 740 8.48 -4.14 38.10
CA LEU A 740 8.43 -3.11 39.13
C LEU A 740 8.72 -3.75 40.51
N MET A 741 9.99 -4.08 40.76
CA MET A 741 10.49 -4.20 42.12
C MET A 741 10.78 -2.80 42.65
N ASN A 742 9.75 -2.01 42.96
CA ASN A 742 9.88 -0.80 43.76
C ASN A 742 8.57 -0.50 44.51
N ASN A 743 8.08 -1.50 45.25
CA ASN A 743 7.22 -1.24 46.41
C ASN A 743 8.09 -1.32 47.66
N GLN A 744 8.89 -0.28 47.92
CA GLN A 744 9.30 -0.02 49.29
C GLN A 744 8.05 0.47 50.03
N LEU A 745 7.49 -0.40 50.87
CA LEU A 745 6.55 -0.02 51.91
C LEU A 745 7.27 0.98 52.84
N GLY A 746 6.96 2.25 52.67
CA GLY A 746 7.31 3.27 53.65
C GLY A 746 6.52 3.00 54.93
N HIS A 747 7.19 2.47 55.94
CA HIS A 747 6.66 2.48 57.30
C HIS A 747 6.50 3.93 57.76
N ARG A 748 5.27 4.34 58.02
CA ARG A 748 4.92 5.20 59.15
C ARG A 748 3.68 4.65 59.83
#